data_AF-A0A556QPH7-F1
#
_entry.id   AF-A0A556QPH7-F1
#
_cell.length_a   1.000
_cell.length_b   1.000
_cell.length_c   1.000
_cell.angle_alpha   90.00
_cell.angle_beta   90.00
_cell.angle_gamma   90.00
#
_symmetry.space_group_name_H-M   'P 1'
#
loop_
_entity.id
_entity.type
_entity.pdbx_description
1 polymer ?
#
loop_
_entity_poly.entity_id
_entity_poly.type
_entity_poly.pdbx_seq_one_letter_code
_entity_poly.pdbx_strand_id
1 'polypeptide(L)'
;MLSRLKTTRGGKAVAPVVDIFPQITMGHHDDARIAEEMRLLKSLGFERVYFVLCNPGYPMFSNPVLALHPPDLPGLENHSFRSIASLGDPNFAYVHHCRRLGMEAYAILKPYEGGGGVTVPHGAQLSWNTPRVPDVGGDRVGFDNLLGRRPELRVKRKPDPDYERLMAQPVEKIIAQFCVEDIPDAESAKTPGESVSVQVKFHLFISADNGAYSRYEKPLSVSETVAPERVIDPNGFPIFVERKQCRSFVLTGFSFSPDVRYFALVVECGSKLHTIPQSMVGLHSAEGPLPSTVSTHIRHGGNPVQAARPPGERIWGMEQHPRVEESFAAAIAGLSEWGFEHEWHGAGFWGPGWSSSCAFGIARGKLQWMKGTPCEAYPEVREYWLDWVRKCIDMGFDGVDLRLQNHSGMVSDYVNYGYNEPIIEAYQTKYGVDILRDEADPLKVMAVRGDFFTRFVEQASVLLHQAGRKLQIHLRNCHEKPRLSTEFNELGFWAMPKIWLEQWRHLVDLADEITLKDYHFNRYDPTVAIDIKRYARSQGKRVWVHCYLSQGRELNAQFFNRVESDENVNGILLYEVSHAERGDVNFGLIEQCGPVGFHQPNERILRTIMKQCGFGELAGKAGAREIEIQRKGVSVL
;
A
#
# COMPACT_ATOMS: atom_id res chain seq x y z
N MET A 1 12.74 -31.32 -18.94
CA MET A 1 11.47 -31.12 -19.67
C MET A 1 10.88 -29.80 -19.19
N LEU A 2 10.66 -28.82 -20.07
CA LEU A 2 9.89 -27.62 -19.71
C LEU A 2 8.45 -28.07 -19.40
N SER A 3 7.96 -27.82 -18.19
CA SER A 3 6.53 -28.03 -17.89
C SER A 3 5.73 -27.19 -18.88
N ARG A 4 4.75 -27.81 -19.53
CA ARG A 4 3.87 -27.11 -20.47
C ARG A 4 2.81 -26.40 -19.64
N LEU A 5 3.15 -25.21 -19.15
CA LEU A 5 2.18 -24.35 -18.48
C LEU A 5 0.87 -24.31 -19.28
N LYS A 6 -0.22 -24.47 -18.57
CA LYS A 6 -1.55 -24.34 -19.14
C LYS A 6 -1.69 -22.95 -19.79
N THR A 7 -2.15 -22.92 -21.04
CA THR A 7 -2.33 -21.68 -21.81
C THR A 7 -3.77 -21.41 -22.21
N THR A 8 -4.11 -20.14 -22.37
CA THR A 8 -5.33 -19.68 -23.04
C THR A 8 -5.36 -20.11 -24.51
N ARG A 9 -6.47 -19.80 -25.22
CA ARG A 9 -6.62 -20.05 -26.67
C ARG A 9 -5.48 -19.48 -27.52
N GLY A 10 -5.00 -18.27 -27.23
CA GLY A 10 -3.88 -17.64 -27.92
C GLY A 10 -2.51 -17.99 -27.33
N GLY A 11 -2.43 -19.02 -26.48
CA GLY A 11 -1.15 -19.52 -25.96
C GLY A 11 -0.59 -18.72 -24.79
N LYS A 12 -1.38 -17.87 -24.12
CA LYS A 12 -0.92 -17.11 -22.93
C LYS A 12 -0.94 -18.02 -21.70
N ALA A 13 0.17 -18.15 -20.99
CA ALA A 13 0.22 -18.91 -19.75
C ALA A 13 -0.67 -18.26 -18.67
N VAL A 14 -1.24 -19.05 -17.76
CA VAL A 14 -2.04 -18.52 -16.64
C VAL A 14 -1.57 -19.13 -15.34
N ALA A 15 -1.31 -18.30 -14.33
CA ALA A 15 -0.92 -18.75 -12.99
C ALA A 15 -1.64 -17.96 -11.88
N PRO A 16 -2.13 -18.60 -10.82
CA PRO A 16 -2.66 -17.94 -9.65
C PRO A 16 -1.56 -17.32 -8.78
N VAL A 17 -1.90 -16.23 -8.11
CA VAL A 17 -1.09 -15.60 -7.07
C VAL A 17 -1.85 -15.64 -5.74
N VAL A 18 -1.27 -16.32 -4.77
CA VAL A 18 -1.76 -16.45 -3.40
C VAL A 18 -1.04 -15.44 -2.51
N ASP A 19 -1.77 -14.60 -1.78
CA ASP A 19 -1.19 -13.74 -0.72
C ASP A 19 -1.32 -14.44 0.63
N ILE A 20 -0.21 -15.01 1.12
CA ILE A 20 -0.22 -15.97 2.24
C ILE A 20 -0.71 -15.28 3.52
N PHE A 21 -0.18 -14.10 3.85
CA PHE A 21 -0.48 -13.47 5.14
C PHE A 21 -1.95 -13.06 5.29
N PRO A 22 -2.59 -12.42 4.29
CA PRO A 22 -4.04 -12.18 4.32
C PRO A 22 -4.84 -13.47 4.43
N GLN A 23 -4.49 -14.53 3.68
CA GLN A 23 -5.22 -15.80 3.76
C GLN A 23 -5.23 -16.39 5.17
N ILE A 24 -4.06 -16.51 5.80
CA ILE A 24 -3.94 -17.11 7.15
C ILE A 24 -4.51 -16.22 8.26
N THR A 25 -4.76 -14.94 7.96
CA THR A 25 -5.40 -13.98 8.85
C THR A 25 -6.92 -14.11 8.80
N MET A 26 -7.48 -14.21 7.59
CA MET A 26 -8.92 -14.26 7.34
C MET A 26 -9.58 -15.59 7.73
N GLY A 27 -8.80 -16.67 7.79
CA GLY A 27 -9.28 -17.98 8.20
C GLY A 27 -8.17 -18.78 8.86
N HIS A 28 -8.53 -19.70 9.75
CA HIS A 28 -7.57 -20.62 10.33
C HIS A 28 -7.04 -21.56 9.23
N HIS A 29 -5.72 -21.57 9.06
CA HIS A 29 -5.04 -22.46 8.13
C HIS A 29 -4.11 -23.41 8.89
N ASP A 30 -4.28 -24.69 8.64
CA ASP A 30 -3.37 -25.76 9.03
C ASP A 30 -2.85 -26.49 7.78
N ASP A 31 -2.01 -27.52 7.98
CA ASP A 31 -1.42 -28.31 6.89
C ASP A 31 -2.51 -28.91 5.96
N ALA A 32 -3.59 -29.45 6.55
CA ALA A 32 -4.67 -30.08 5.80
C ALA A 32 -5.39 -29.07 4.89
N ARG A 33 -5.65 -27.87 5.39
CA ARG A 33 -6.27 -26.78 4.64
C ARG A 33 -5.42 -26.31 3.47
N ILE A 34 -4.12 -26.10 3.67
CA ILE A 34 -3.20 -25.72 2.57
C ILE A 34 -3.11 -26.85 1.54
N ALA A 35 -3.05 -28.10 1.99
CA ALA A 35 -3.05 -29.25 1.08
C ALA A 35 -4.34 -29.32 0.25
N GLU A 36 -5.50 -28.99 0.81
CA GLU A 36 -6.77 -28.87 0.09
C GLU A 36 -6.71 -27.75 -0.95
N GLU A 37 -6.25 -26.55 -0.59
CA GLU A 37 -6.12 -25.41 -1.51
C GLU A 37 -5.22 -25.76 -2.70
N MET A 38 -4.04 -26.36 -2.44
CA MET A 38 -3.13 -26.76 -3.51
C MET A 38 -3.72 -27.84 -4.41
N ARG A 39 -4.48 -28.81 -3.85
CA ARG A 39 -5.22 -29.80 -4.66
C ARG A 39 -6.30 -29.14 -5.52
N LEU A 40 -7.00 -28.14 -5.00
CA LEU A 40 -7.99 -27.39 -5.75
C LEU A 40 -7.33 -26.69 -6.94
N LEU A 41 -6.25 -25.92 -6.72
CA LEU A 41 -5.51 -25.25 -7.80
C LEU A 41 -4.99 -26.26 -8.83
N LYS A 42 -4.46 -27.40 -8.39
CA LYS A 42 -4.02 -28.49 -9.28
C LYS A 42 -5.19 -29.09 -10.07
N SER A 43 -6.38 -29.24 -9.47
CA SER A 43 -7.57 -29.77 -10.15
C SER A 43 -8.13 -28.82 -11.23
N LEU A 44 -7.90 -27.52 -11.08
CA LEU A 44 -8.14 -26.51 -12.12
C LEU A 44 -7.06 -26.58 -13.23
N GLY A 45 -5.98 -27.32 -12.95
CA GLY A 45 -4.88 -27.66 -13.83
C GLY A 45 -3.81 -26.60 -13.93
N PHE A 46 -3.72 -25.71 -12.94
CA PHE A 46 -2.54 -24.87 -12.81
C PHE A 46 -1.30 -25.74 -12.61
N GLU A 47 -0.23 -25.36 -13.31
CA GLU A 47 1.08 -26.01 -13.19
C GLU A 47 2.09 -25.15 -12.45
N ARG A 48 1.79 -23.86 -12.26
CA ARG A 48 2.62 -22.90 -11.54
C ARG A 48 1.73 -22.10 -10.59
N VAL A 49 2.24 -21.79 -9.40
CA VAL A 49 1.61 -20.91 -8.42
C VAL A 49 2.63 -19.89 -7.92
N TYR A 50 2.21 -18.64 -7.79
CA TYR A 50 2.98 -17.58 -7.17
C TYR A 50 2.49 -17.34 -5.74
N PHE A 51 3.41 -17.10 -4.82
CA PHE A 51 3.13 -16.87 -3.41
C PHE A 51 3.70 -15.54 -2.98
N VAL A 52 2.84 -14.59 -2.65
CA VAL A 52 3.27 -13.38 -1.93
C VAL A 52 3.58 -13.80 -0.49
N LEU A 53 4.86 -13.70 -0.15
CA LEU A 53 5.37 -14.26 1.09
C LEU A 53 5.00 -13.43 2.32
N CYS A 54 4.93 -14.10 3.47
CA CYS A 54 4.95 -13.43 4.77
C CYS A 54 6.36 -12.90 5.05
N ASN A 55 6.51 -11.57 5.14
CA ASN A 55 7.78 -10.93 5.51
C ASN A 55 8.21 -11.31 6.94
N PRO A 56 9.53 -11.40 7.23
CA PRO A 56 10.01 -11.69 8.58
C PRO A 56 9.52 -10.67 9.61
N GLY A 57 9.02 -11.15 10.74
CA GLY A 57 8.45 -10.29 11.79
C GLY A 57 6.97 -9.94 11.58
N TYR A 58 6.36 -10.43 10.48
CA TYR A 58 4.94 -10.22 10.16
C TYR A 58 4.53 -8.74 10.26
N PRO A 59 5.23 -7.84 9.54
CA PRO A 59 4.96 -6.41 9.59
C PRO A 59 3.48 -6.08 9.35
N MET A 60 3.00 -5.04 10.03
CA MET A 60 1.66 -4.48 9.84
C MET A 60 1.67 -3.43 8.73
N PHE A 61 0.75 -3.58 7.78
CA PHE A 61 0.69 -2.82 6.54
C PHE A 61 -0.42 -1.75 6.56
N SER A 62 -1.07 -1.51 5.42
CA SER A 62 -2.27 -0.67 5.23
C SER A 62 -3.55 -1.25 5.82
N ASN A 63 -3.51 -2.38 6.52
CA ASN A 63 -4.71 -2.92 7.15
C ASN A 63 -4.36 -3.46 8.54
N PRO A 64 -4.75 -2.78 9.64
CA PRO A 64 -4.48 -3.27 10.99
C PRO A 64 -5.20 -4.58 11.32
N VAL A 65 -6.27 -4.95 10.59
CA VAL A 65 -6.87 -6.30 10.68
C VAL A 65 -5.91 -7.36 10.14
N LEU A 66 -5.06 -7.01 9.17
CA LEU A 66 -4.00 -7.85 8.63
C LEU A 66 -2.67 -7.67 9.39
N ALA A 67 -2.73 -7.52 10.70
CA ALA A 67 -1.57 -7.59 11.57
C ALA A 67 -1.52 -8.95 12.29
N LEU A 68 -0.33 -9.29 12.80
CA LEU A 68 -0.23 -10.34 13.78
C LEU A 68 -0.85 -9.83 15.09
N HIS A 69 -1.75 -10.61 15.68
CA HIS A 69 -2.44 -10.26 16.92
C HIS A 69 -2.25 -11.37 17.97
N PRO A 70 -2.29 -11.05 19.28
CA PRO A 70 -2.31 -12.06 20.32
C PRO A 70 -3.43 -13.10 20.12
N PRO A 71 -3.21 -14.37 20.52
CA PRO A 71 -4.25 -15.39 20.47
C PRO A 71 -5.45 -14.99 21.35
N ASP A 72 -6.64 -15.40 20.92
CA ASP A 72 -7.88 -15.35 21.71
C ASP A 72 -8.32 -13.95 22.16
N LEU A 73 -7.96 -12.89 21.42
CA LEU A 73 -8.44 -11.54 21.68
C LEU A 73 -9.97 -11.46 21.51
N PRO A 74 -10.74 -11.19 22.58
CA PRO A 74 -12.19 -11.14 22.49
C PRO A 74 -12.65 -10.06 21.51
N GLY A 75 -13.56 -10.42 20.59
CA GLY A 75 -14.14 -9.48 19.62
C GLY A 75 -13.31 -9.22 18.36
N LEU A 76 -12.16 -9.88 18.18
CA LEU A 76 -11.37 -9.77 16.95
C LEU A 76 -11.25 -11.13 16.27
N GLU A 77 -11.86 -11.26 15.08
CA GLU A 77 -11.68 -12.45 14.23
C GLU A 77 -10.39 -12.30 13.42
N ASN A 78 -9.26 -12.68 14.02
CA ASN A 78 -7.97 -12.76 13.35
C ASN A 78 -7.32 -14.11 13.66
N HIS A 79 -7.00 -14.87 12.61
CA HIS A 79 -6.47 -16.23 12.72
C HIS A 79 -4.95 -16.34 12.56
N SER A 80 -4.25 -15.22 12.32
CA SER A 80 -2.84 -15.22 11.94
C SER A 80 -1.96 -15.99 12.92
N PHE A 81 -2.07 -15.73 14.22
CA PHE A 81 -1.30 -16.40 15.27
C PHE A 81 -1.59 -17.90 15.32
N ARG A 82 -2.88 -18.28 15.32
CA ARG A 82 -3.30 -19.69 15.37
C ARG A 82 -2.83 -20.46 14.13
N SER A 83 -2.92 -19.84 12.96
CA SER A 83 -2.44 -20.42 11.70
C SER A 83 -0.92 -20.60 11.73
N ILE A 84 -0.16 -19.56 12.11
CA ILE A 84 1.30 -19.66 12.24
C ILE A 84 1.71 -20.76 13.23
N ALA A 85 1.04 -20.83 14.39
CA ALA A 85 1.31 -21.88 15.38
C ALA A 85 1.02 -23.30 14.84
N SER A 86 0.02 -23.45 13.95
CA SER A 86 -0.33 -24.74 13.33
C SER A 86 0.63 -25.13 12.20
N LEU A 87 1.22 -24.15 11.52
CA LEU A 87 2.02 -24.33 10.31
C LEU A 87 3.53 -24.31 10.56
N GLY A 88 3.98 -23.66 11.63
CA GLY A 88 5.38 -23.27 11.82
C GLY A 88 5.74 -22.11 10.89
N ASP A 89 6.28 -22.39 9.71
CA ASP A 89 6.54 -21.39 8.67
C ASP A 89 5.48 -21.52 7.54
N PRO A 90 4.52 -20.59 7.44
CA PRO A 90 3.52 -20.61 6.39
C PRO A 90 4.14 -20.62 4.99
N ASN A 91 5.22 -19.88 4.74
CA ASN A 91 5.85 -19.83 3.42
C ASN A 91 6.33 -21.23 3.01
N PHE A 92 6.95 -21.97 3.94
CA PHE A 92 7.40 -23.35 3.73
C PHE A 92 6.21 -24.31 3.49
N ALA A 93 5.15 -24.21 4.29
CA ALA A 93 3.98 -25.09 4.16
C ALA A 93 3.32 -24.99 2.77
N TYR A 94 3.15 -23.76 2.25
CA TYR A 94 2.60 -23.53 0.91
C TYR A 94 3.48 -24.12 -0.20
N VAL A 95 4.79 -23.81 -0.19
CA VAL A 95 5.71 -24.34 -1.23
C VAL A 95 5.83 -25.86 -1.13
N HIS A 96 5.86 -26.43 0.07
CA HIS A 96 5.92 -27.87 0.29
C HIS A 96 4.75 -28.59 -0.40
N HIS A 97 3.50 -28.17 -0.13
CA HIS A 97 2.34 -28.80 -0.74
C HIS A 97 2.22 -28.54 -2.25
N CYS A 98 2.59 -27.34 -2.71
CA CYS A 98 2.63 -27.00 -4.12
C CYS A 98 3.55 -27.99 -4.88
N ARG A 99 4.77 -28.21 -4.37
CA ARG A 99 5.76 -29.11 -4.95
C ARG A 99 5.38 -30.58 -4.86
N ARG A 100 4.73 -31.00 -3.77
CA ARG A 100 4.23 -32.39 -3.64
C ARG A 100 3.23 -32.76 -4.75
N LEU A 101 2.54 -31.77 -5.32
CA LEU A 101 1.64 -31.94 -6.46
C LEU A 101 2.30 -31.71 -7.82
N GLY A 102 3.63 -31.57 -7.85
CA GLY A 102 4.42 -31.34 -9.05
C GLY A 102 4.10 -30.02 -9.74
N MET A 103 3.71 -28.98 -8.99
CA MET A 103 3.57 -27.62 -9.50
C MET A 103 4.85 -26.81 -9.25
N GLU A 104 5.14 -25.87 -10.14
CA GLU A 104 6.22 -24.89 -10.01
C GLU A 104 5.80 -23.79 -9.02
N ALA A 105 6.68 -23.39 -8.11
CA ALA A 105 6.39 -22.42 -7.06
C ALA A 105 7.30 -21.19 -7.17
N TYR A 106 6.70 -20.00 -7.23
CA TYR A 106 7.43 -18.73 -7.22
C TYR A 106 7.16 -17.96 -5.93
N ALA A 107 8.23 -17.44 -5.32
CA ALA A 107 8.15 -16.53 -4.20
C ALA A 107 8.07 -15.09 -4.71
N ILE A 108 6.97 -14.38 -4.48
CA ILE A 108 6.91 -12.92 -4.67
C ILE A 108 7.41 -12.24 -3.39
N LEU A 109 8.56 -11.61 -3.52
CA LEU A 109 9.27 -10.90 -2.46
C LEU A 109 8.95 -9.40 -2.57
N LYS A 110 8.55 -8.76 -1.46
CA LYS A 110 8.34 -7.30 -1.40
C LYS A 110 9.42 -6.62 -0.54
N PRO A 111 10.57 -6.21 -1.11
CA PRO A 111 11.70 -5.69 -0.34
C PRO A 111 11.34 -4.45 0.50
N TYR A 112 10.45 -3.60 -0.03
CA TYR A 112 10.06 -2.33 0.59
C TYR A 112 8.88 -2.43 1.54
N GLU A 113 8.39 -3.64 1.82
CA GLU A 113 7.22 -3.88 2.67
C GLU A 113 7.67 -4.14 4.13
N GLY A 114 8.24 -3.13 4.78
CA GLY A 114 8.81 -3.24 6.13
C GLY A 114 7.83 -2.89 7.26
N GLY A 115 6.57 -2.59 6.94
CA GLY A 115 5.50 -2.37 7.91
C GLY A 115 5.32 -0.92 8.37
N GLY A 116 4.96 -0.72 9.64
CA GLY A 116 4.76 0.62 10.19
C GLY A 116 3.59 1.39 9.58
N GLY A 117 2.62 0.70 8.95
CA GLY A 117 1.55 1.33 8.19
C GLY A 117 0.62 2.22 9.04
N VAL A 118 0.47 1.87 10.31
CA VAL A 118 -0.37 2.57 11.31
C VAL A 118 0.47 3.17 12.43
N THR A 119 -0.11 4.13 13.14
CA THR A 119 0.39 4.63 14.42
C THR A 119 -0.53 4.17 15.56
N VAL A 120 -0.07 4.32 16.79
CA VAL A 120 -0.92 4.43 17.99
C VAL A 120 -0.65 5.77 18.68
N PRO A 121 -1.60 6.35 19.43
CA PRO A 121 -1.38 7.61 20.15
C PRO A 121 -0.15 7.57 21.05
N HIS A 122 0.45 8.73 21.30
CA HIS A 122 1.60 8.80 22.20
C HIS A 122 1.22 8.33 23.60
N GLY A 123 2.04 7.43 24.18
CA GLY A 123 1.78 6.86 25.50
C GLY A 123 0.66 5.81 25.54
N ALA A 124 0.02 5.48 24.41
CA ALA A 124 -1.00 4.44 24.33
C ALA A 124 -0.48 3.07 24.80
N GLN A 125 -1.36 2.27 25.38
CA GLN A 125 -1.08 0.88 25.75
C GLN A 125 -1.22 -0.05 24.55
N LEU A 126 -0.35 -1.05 24.44
CA LEU A 126 -0.36 -2.07 23.38
C LEU A 126 -0.55 -3.46 23.99
N SER A 127 -1.09 -4.38 23.20
CA SER A 127 -1.40 -5.75 23.66
C SER A 127 -0.14 -6.58 23.95
N TRP A 128 0.96 -6.23 23.30
CA TRP A 128 2.28 -6.84 23.50
C TRP A 128 3.40 -5.85 23.22
N ASN A 129 4.62 -6.22 23.63
CA ASN A 129 5.80 -5.40 23.46
C ASN A 129 6.31 -5.46 22.01
N THR A 130 5.65 -4.76 21.10
CA THR A 130 6.12 -4.54 19.73
C THR A 130 7.04 -3.30 19.70
N PRO A 131 8.09 -3.28 18.85
CA PRO A 131 8.91 -2.09 18.67
C PRO A 131 8.06 -0.86 18.33
N ARG A 132 8.29 0.22 19.07
CA ARG A 132 7.64 1.52 18.88
C ARG A 132 8.65 2.49 18.31
N VAL A 133 8.24 3.22 17.27
CA VAL A 133 9.07 4.26 16.67
C VAL A 133 8.28 5.55 16.67
N PRO A 134 8.69 6.57 17.45
CA PRO A 134 8.01 7.86 17.46
C PRO A 134 7.91 8.46 16.05
N ASP A 135 6.75 9.03 15.73
CA ASP A 135 6.47 9.71 14.47
C ASP A 135 5.46 10.85 14.68
N VAL A 136 5.14 11.62 13.63
CA VAL A 136 4.31 12.82 13.72
C VAL A 136 2.92 12.55 14.33
N GLY A 137 2.34 11.37 14.08
CA GLY A 137 0.97 11.01 14.48
C GLY A 137 0.85 10.17 15.75
N GLY A 138 1.95 9.94 16.48
CA GLY A 138 2.02 8.98 17.56
C GLY A 138 3.24 8.06 17.43
N ASP A 139 3.14 6.82 17.90
CA ASP A 139 4.18 5.82 17.71
C ASP A 139 3.80 4.85 16.59
N ARG A 140 4.67 4.69 15.59
CA ARG A 140 4.53 3.61 14.60
C ARG A 140 4.86 2.26 15.23
N VAL A 141 4.11 1.25 14.83
CA VAL A 141 4.19 -0.12 15.35
C VAL A 141 4.08 -1.13 14.21
N GLY A 142 4.41 -2.40 14.49
CA GLY A 142 4.30 -3.47 13.50
C GLY A 142 5.33 -3.35 12.39
N PHE A 143 6.57 -3.04 12.74
CA PHE A 143 7.69 -3.13 11.83
C PHE A 143 8.12 -4.58 11.60
N ASP A 144 8.78 -4.82 10.48
CA ASP A 144 9.49 -6.06 10.24
C ASP A 144 10.70 -6.21 11.18
N ASN A 145 11.36 -7.37 11.14
CA ASN A 145 12.47 -7.66 12.05
C ASN A 145 13.66 -6.68 11.91
N LEU A 146 13.91 -6.15 10.71
CA LEU A 146 15.02 -5.23 10.47
C LEU A 146 14.68 -3.86 11.05
N LEU A 147 13.58 -3.27 10.63
CA LEU A 147 13.20 -1.90 10.99
C LEU A 147 12.72 -1.78 12.43
N GLY A 148 12.21 -2.87 13.03
CA GLY A 148 11.91 -2.92 14.46
C GLY A 148 13.16 -2.80 15.34
N ARG A 149 14.34 -3.16 14.81
CA ARG A 149 15.63 -3.06 15.53
C ARG A 149 16.47 -1.85 15.10
N ARG A 150 16.33 -1.45 13.83
CA ARG A 150 17.16 -0.43 13.17
C ARG A 150 16.27 0.55 12.39
N PRO A 151 15.38 1.30 13.06
CA PRO A 151 14.41 2.17 12.39
C PRO A 151 15.06 3.31 11.61
N GLU A 152 16.31 3.66 11.88
CA GLU A 152 17.07 4.67 11.14
C GLU A 152 17.51 4.21 9.73
N LEU A 153 17.39 2.92 9.41
CA LEU A 153 17.62 2.39 8.06
C LEU A 153 16.49 2.68 7.07
N ARG A 154 15.43 3.37 7.50
CA ARG A 154 14.32 3.79 6.63
C ARG A 154 14.72 4.92 5.69
N VAL A 155 13.97 5.08 4.61
CA VAL A 155 14.14 6.21 3.69
C VAL A 155 13.88 7.52 4.44
N LYS A 156 14.88 8.39 4.44
CA LYS A 156 14.93 9.63 5.24
C LYS A 156 14.46 10.83 4.43
N ARG A 157 13.77 11.75 5.10
CA ARG A 157 13.39 13.05 4.56
C ARG A 157 14.60 13.97 4.40
N LYS A 158 14.57 14.90 3.43
CA LYS A 158 15.48 16.06 3.39
C LYS A 158 15.43 16.80 4.73
N PRO A 159 16.57 16.99 5.41
CA PRO A 159 16.62 17.83 6.60
C PRO A 159 16.19 19.25 6.28
N ASP A 160 15.37 19.83 7.16
CA ASP A 160 15.01 21.24 7.13
C ASP A 160 15.83 21.96 8.20
N PRO A 161 16.75 22.88 7.82
CA PRO A 161 17.63 23.56 8.77
C PRO A 161 16.88 24.46 9.76
N ASP A 162 15.66 24.90 9.41
CA ASP A 162 14.82 25.74 10.26
C ASP A 162 13.82 24.93 11.10
N TYR A 163 13.80 23.60 10.96
CA TYR A 163 12.77 22.75 11.55
C TYR A 163 12.62 22.97 13.06
N GLU A 164 13.71 22.88 13.83
CA GLU A 164 13.67 23.03 15.29
C GLU A 164 13.22 24.44 15.71
N ARG A 165 13.71 25.48 15.01
CA ARG A 165 13.31 26.87 15.26
C ARG A 165 11.81 27.06 15.01
N LEU A 166 11.29 26.56 13.89
CA LEU A 166 9.87 26.63 13.55
C LEU A 166 9.03 25.79 14.51
N MET A 167 9.50 24.60 14.90
CA MET A 167 8.82 23.73 15.86
C MET A 167 8.77 24.30 17.27
N ALA A 168 9.60 25.29 17.61
CA ALA A 168 9.57 26.02 18.88
C ALA A 168 8.61 27.23 18.89
N GLN A 169 8.02 27.63 17.76
CA GLN A 169 7.12 28.78 17.68
C GLN A 169 5.71 28.49 18.21
N PRO A 170 4.97 29.44 18.77
CA PRO A 170 3.55 29.23 19.06
C PRO A 170 2.73 29.05 17.78
N VAL A 171 1.63 28.30 17.86
CA VAL A 171 0.62 28.26 16.79
C VAL A 171 -0.40 29.36 17.05
N GLU A 172 -0.49 30.33 16.15
CA GLU A 172 -1.30 31.54 16.32
C GLU A 172 -2.37 31.69 15.24
N LYS A 173 -2.25 30.91 14.16
CA LYS A 173 -3.15 30.95 13.02
C LYS A 173 -3.27 29.57 12.38
N ILE A 174 -4.49 29.23 11.97
CA ILE A 174 -4.77 28.09 11.09
C ILE A 174 -5.38 28.66 9.81
N ILE A 175 -4.83 28.26 8.66
CA ILE A 175 -5.40 28.59 7.34
C ILE A 175 -6.02 27.32 6.77
N ALA A 176 -7.26 27.42 6.30
CA ALA A 176 -7.95 26.36 5.58
C ALA A 176 -8.54 26.91 4.28
N GLN A 177 -8.14 26.32 3.17
CA GLN A 177 -8.55 26.73 1.83
C GLN A 177 -9.34 25.63 1.14
N PHE A 178 -10.40 26.01 0.43
CA PHE A 178 -11.28 25.11 -0.30
C PHE A 178 -11.49 25.62 -1.72
N CYS A 179 -11.31 24.74 -2.71
CA CYS A 179 -11.63 25.04 -4.10
C CYS A 179 -13.16 25.02 -4.27
N VAL A 180 -13.71 26.07 -4.88
CA VAL A 180 -15.17 26.18 -5.11
C VAL A 180 -15.57 25.93 -6.57
N GLU A 181 -14.59 25.81 -7.45
CA GLU A 181 -14.79 25.37 -8.84
C GLU A 181 -14.75 23.85 -8.96
N ASP A 182 -15.25 23.36 -10.10
CA ASP A 182 -15.19 21.96 -10.47
C ASP A 182 -13.73 21.48 -10.54
N ILE A 183 -13.51 20.31 -9.91
CA ILE A 183 -12.24 19.61 -9.92
C ILE A 183 -12.41 18.38 -10.82
N PRO A 184 -11.62 18.25 -11.91
CA PRO A 184 -11.62 17.05 -12.72
C PRO A 184 -11.36 15.80 -11.88
N ASP A 185 -12.11 14.72 -12.12
CA ASP A 185 -11.92 13.40 -11.52
C ASP A 185 -12.11 13.29 -9.99
N ALA A 186 -12.45 14.38 -9.30
CA ALA A 186 -13.08 14.30 -7.99
C ALA A 186 -14.54 13.86 -8.18
N GLU A 187 -15.04 12.91 -7.37
CA GLU A 187 -16.46 12.53 -7.39
C GLU A 187 -17.32 13.80 -7.44
N SER A 188 -18.13 13.91 -8.50
CA SER A 188 -18.64 15.18 -9.01
C SER A 188 -19.22 16.08 -7.92
N ALA A 189 -18.64 17.27 -7.77
CA ALA A 189 -19.32 18.38 -7.14
C ALA A 189 -20.64 18.60 -7.91
N LYS A 190 -21.77 18.53 -7.22
CA LYS A 190 -23.06 18.93 -7.82
C LYS A 190 -23.01 20.45 -8.05
N THR A 191 -23.42 20.83 -9.26
CA THR A 191 -23.74 22.17 -9.80
C THR A 191 -22.86 23.35 -9.32
N PRO A 192 -22.03 23.92 -10.23
CA PRO A 192 -21.29 25.16 -9.99
C PRO A 192 -22.23 26.31 -9.58
N GLY A 193 -22.02 26.87 -8.39
CA GLY A 193 -22.72 28.08 -7.91
C GLY A 193 -23.34 27.99 -6.52
N GLU A 194 -23.70 26.79 -6.04
CA GLU A 194 -24.25 26.63 -4.67
C GLU A 194 -23.17 26.73 -3.58
N SER A 195 -21.89 26.48 -3.90
CA SER A 195 -20.78 26.37 -2.92
C SER A 195 -20.32 27.70 -2.31
N VAL A 196 -20.55 28.84 -2.98
CA VAL A 196 -20.00 30.15 -2.56
C VAL A 196 -20.84 30.82 -1.47
N SER A 197 -22.16 30.60 -1.45
CA SER A 197 -23.08 31.27 -0.51
C SER A 197 -23.31 30.51 0.80
N VAL A 198 -22.80 29.29 0.94
CA VAL A 198 -23.02 28.48 2.14
C VAL A 198 -22.22 29.04 3.31
N GLN A 199 -22.92 29.27 4.42
CA GLN A 199 -22.30 29.62 5.69
C GLN A 199 -21.46 28.45 6.19
N VAL A 200 -20.19 28.71 6.48
CA VAL A 200 -19.26 27.73 7.01
C VAL A 200 -18.98 28.06 8.47
N LYS A 201 -19.13 27.08 9.35
CA LYS A 201 -18.82 27.23 10.77
C LYS A 201 -17.71 26.26 11.15
N PHE A 202 -16.70 26.80 11.84
CA PHE A 202 -15.53 26.03 12.25
C PHE A 202 -15.55 25.71 13.74
N HIS A 203 -15.13 24.49 14.05
CA HIS A 203 -14.92 24.01 15.39
C HIS A 203 -13.48 23.54 15.53
N LEU A 204 -12.74 24.14 16.46
CA LEU A 204 -11.36 23.76 16.74
C LEU A 204 -11.31 22.79 17.92
N PHE A 205 -10.55 21.73 17.76
CA PHE A 205 -10.21 20.79 18.81
C PHE A 205 -8.69 20.68 18.93
N ILE A 206 -8.22 20.31 20.11
CA ILE A 206 -6.80 20.12 20.41
C ILE A 206 -6.57 18.79 21.12
N SER A 207 -5.40 18.21 20.92
CA SER A 207 -4.95 17.00 21.60
C SER A 207 -3.45 17.07 21.93
N ALA A 208 -3.06 16.42 23.02
CA ALA A 208 -1.66 16.26 23.40
C ALA A 208 -1.03 14.98 22.82
N ASP A 209 -1.84 13.96 22.53
CA ASP A 209 -1.39 12.60 22.24
C ASP A 209 -1.91 12.00 20.92
N ASN A 210 -2.86 12.67 20.26
CA ASN A 210 -3.60 12.19 19.08
C ASN A 210 -4.50 10.96 19.35
N GLY A 211 -4.84 10.69 20.60
CA GLY A 211 -5.75 9.63 21.01
C GLY A 211 -7.13 10.16 21.41
N ALA A 212 -7.16 11.33 22.06
CA ALA A 212 -8.39 12.01 22.42
C ALA A 212 -8.27 13.52 22.16
N TYR A 213 -9.29 14.07 21.51
CA TYR A 213 -9.37 15.49 21.20
C TYR A 213 -10.43 16.17 22.06
N SER A 214 -10.10 17.35 22.57
CA SER A 214 -11.03 18.20 23.33
C SER A 214 -11.31 19.49 22.58
N ARG A 215 -12.54 19.97 22.70
CA ARG A 215 -12.97 21.20 22.02
C ARG A 215 -12.28 22.42 22.63
N TYR A 216 -11.82 23.32 21.77
CA TYR A 216 -11.36 24.64 22.18
C TYR A 216 -12.57 25.56 22.40
N GLU A 217 -12.81 25.94 23.67
CA GLU A 217 -14.02 26.66 24.09
C GLU A 217 -13.90 28.19 24.04
N LYS A 218 -12.69 28.74 23.86
CA LYS A 218 -12.51 30.20 23.77
C LYS A 218 -12.98 30.71 22.40
N PRO A 219 -13.39 31.98 22.30
CA PRO A 219 -13.82 32.57 21.02
C PRO A 219 -12.74 32.44 19.93
N LEU A 220 -13.18 32.07 18.73
CA LEU A 220 -12.35 32.06 17.53
C LEU A 220 -12.72 33.24 16.64
N SER A 221 -11.72 33.92 16.11
CA SER A 221 -11.90 34.91 15.05
C SER A 221 -11.68 34.23 13.70
N VAL A 222 -12.69 34.24 12.85
CA VAL A 222 -12.64 33.65 11.51
C VAL A 222 -12.84 34.77 10.49
N SER A 223 -11.87 34.96 9.60
CA SER A 223 -12.03 35.81 8.42
C SER A 223 -12.05 34.94 7.16
N GLU A 224 -12.91 35.31 6.23
CA GLU A 224 -13.06 34.63 4.94
C GLU A 224 -12.61 35.55 3.80
N THR A 225 -11.98 34.96 2.79
CA THR A 225 -11.70 35.62 1.51
C THR A 225 -12.01 34.67 0.38
N VAL A 226 -12.62 35.17 -0.68
CA VAL A 226 -12.85 34.43 -1.93
C VAL A 226 -12.01 35.07 -3.01
N ALA A 227 -11.05 34.32 -3.55
CA ALA A 227 -10.13 34.83 -4.55
C ALA A 227 -9.63 33.72 -5.49
N PRO A 228 -9.20 34.06 -6.72
CA PRO A 228 -8.51 33.13 -7.59
C PRO A 228 -7.09 32.86 -7.08
N GLU A 229 -6.85 31.63 -6.67
CA GLU A 229 -5.61 31.13 -6.08
C GLU A 229 -4.91 30.09 -6.94
N ARG A 230 -3.59 29.97 -6.78
CA ARG A 230 -2.84 28.88 -7.39
C ARG A 230 -3.00 27.64 -6.52
N VAL A 231 -3.60 26.58 -7.07
CA VAL A 231 -3.71 25.29 -6.37
C VAL A 231 -2.44 24.48 -6.61
N ILE A 232 -1.77 24.14 -5.51
CA ILE A 232 -0.55 23.33 -5.51
C ILE A 232 -0.78 22.02 -4.74
N ASP A 233 -0.06 20.98 -5.14
CA ASP A 233 -0.01 19.71 -4.43
C ASP A 233 0.94 19.80 -3.21
N PRO A 234 1.03 18.74 -2.40
CA PRO A 234 1.93 18.69 -1.24
C PRO A 234 3.43 18.80 -1.56
N ASN A 235 3.81 18.66 -2.83
CA ASN A 235 5.17 18.74 -3.34
C ASN A 235 5.47 20.12 -3.96
N GLY A 236 4.50 21.04 -3.94
CA GLY A 236 4.61 22.38 -4.52
C GLY A 236 4.32 22.45 -6.02
N PHE A 237 3.88 21.36 -6.64
CA PHE A 237 3.56 21.34 -8.06
C PHE A 237 2.17 21.93 -8.32
N PRO A 238 2.02 22.80 -9.34
CA PRO A 238 0.70 23.31 -9.73
C PRO A 238 -0.17 22.16 -10.25
N ILE A 239 -1.39 22.03 -9.71
CA ILE A 239 -2.39 21.08 -10.21
C ILE A 239 -3.07 21.60 -11.48
N PHE A 240 -3.28 22.91 -11.54
CA PHE A 240 -3.92 23.59 -12.67
C PHE A 240 -2.97 24.62 -13.26
N VAL A 241 -3.05 24.79 -14.58
CA VAL A 241 -2.36 25.87 -15.30
C VAL A 241 -2.95 27.23 -14.89
N GLU A 242 -4.28 27.30 -14.84
CA GLU A 242 -5.02 28.49 -14.43
C GLU A 242 -5.25 28.52 -12.92
N ARG A 243 -5.43 29.72 -12.37
CA ARG A 243 -5.84 29.89 -10.97
C ARG A 243 -7.30 29.47 -10.81
N LYS A 244 -7.63 28.92 -9.63
CA LYS A 244 -8.98 28.48 -9.26
C LYS A 244 -9.55 29.34 -8.17
N GLN A 245 -10.82 29.68 -8.25
CA GLN A 245 -11.53 30.34 -7.15
C GLN A 245 -11.50 29.43 -5.92
N CYS A 246 -10.98 30.00 -4.84
CA CYS A 246 -10.89 29.33 -3.56
C CYS A 246 -11.51 30.20 -2.47
N ARG A 247 -12.18 29.57 -1.51
CA ARG A 247 -12.55 30.18 -0.24
C ARG A 247 -11.43 29.89 0.75
N SER A 248 -10.79 30.94 1.24
CA SER A 248 -9.72 30.86 2.23
C SER A 248 -10.23 31.38 3.57
N PHE A 249 -10.10 30.55 4.60
CA PHE A 249 -10.49 30.86 5.95
C PHE A 249 -9.26 30.98 6.83
N VAL A 250 -9.15 32.10 7.54
CA VAL A 250 -8.07 32.37 8.47
C VAL A 250 -8.66 32.38 9.88
N LEU A 251 -8.26 31.40 10.69
CA LEU A 251 -8.69 31.23 12.07
C LEU A 251 -7.61 31.76 13.01
N THR A 252 -7.99 32.65 13.92
CA THR A 252 -7.13 33.30 14.93
C THR A 252 -7.88 33.44 16.26
N GLY A 253 -7.29 34.14 17.24
CA GLY A 253 -7.86 34.27 18.60
C GLY A 253 -7.33 33.24 19.60
N PHE A 254 -6.20 32.61 19.26
CA PHE A 254 -5.48 31.67 20.12
C PHE A 254 -3.97 31.86 19.95
N SER A 255 -3.21 31.37 20.93
CA SER A 255 -1.76 31.21 20.86
C SER A 255 -1.43 29.94 21.64
N PHE A 256 -1.19 28.85 20.92
CA PHE A 256 -0.90 27.55 21.53
C PHE A 256 0.60 27.37 21.68
N SER A 257 1.04 26.91 22.85
CA SER A 257 2.44 26.59 23.08
C SER A 257 2.92 25.45 22.17
N PRO A 258 4.24 25.31 21.97
CA PRO A 258 4.82 24.18 21.23
C PRO A 258 4.43 22.79 21.74
N ASP A 259 4.00 22.68 23.00
CA ASP A 259 3.56 21.41 23.61
C ASP A 259 2.21 20.92 23.07
N VAL A 260 1.39 21.81 22.49
CA VAL A 260 0.16 21.41 21.80
C VAL A 260 0.52 20.96 20.39
N ARG A 261 0.55 19.64 20.20
CA ARG A 261 1.03 19.02 18.95
C ARG A 261 -0.08 18.74 17.94
N TYR A 262 -1.31 18.58 18.40
CA TYR A 262 -2.40 18.10 17.55
C TYR A 262 -3.59 19.04 17.59
N PHE A 263 -4.11 19.32 16.40
CA PHE A 263 -5.29 20.14 16.18
C PHE A 263 -6.27 19.35 15.32
N ALA A 264 -7.56 19.60 15.48
CA ALA A 264 -8.55 19.15 14.51
C ALA A 264 -9.47 20.31 14.16
N LEU A 265 -9.63 20.56 12.87
CA LEU A 265 -10.57 21.52 12.33
C LEU A 265 -11.78 20.77 11.81
N VAL A 266 -12.91 20.91 12.49
CA VAL A 266 -14.19 20.34 12.02
C VAL A 266 -15.03 21.45 11.40
N VAL A 267 -15.51 21.19 10.20
CA VAL A 267 -16.21 22.13 9.34
C VAL A 267 -17.69 21.72 9.27
N GLU A 268 -18.55 22.55 9.86
CA GLU A 268 -19.99 22.46 9.72
C GLU A 268 -20.41 23.29 8.50
N CYS A 269 -20.80 22.62 7.42
CA CYS A 269 -21.19 23.23 6.16
C CYS A 269 -22.36 22.42 5.56
N GLY A 270 -23.34 23.11 4.98
CA GLY A 270 -24.47 22.47 4.29
C GLY A 270 -24.12 21.82 2.95
N SER A 271 -22.87 21.97 2.48
CA SER A 271 -22.38 21.45 1.20
C SER A 271 -20.98 20.85 1.34
N LYS A 272 -20.61 19.99 0.39
CA LYS A 272 -19.25 19.42 0.30
C LYS A 272 -18.26 20.52 -0.13
N LEU A 273 -17.18 20.68 0.62
CA LEU A 273 -16.04 21.52 0.26
C LEU A 273 -14.87 20.64 -0.12
N HIS A 274 -14.19 20.98 -1.21
CA HIS A 274 -13.05 20.21 -1.70
C HIS A 274 -11.73 20.91 -1.38
N THR A 275 -10.75 20.14 -0.92
CA THR A 275 -9.43 20.63 -0.55
C THR A 275 -8.38 19.55 -0.81
N ILE A 276 -7.11 19.95 -0.90
CA ILE A 276 -5.96 19.05 -0.81
C ILE A 276 -5.40 19.24 0.61
N PRO A 277 -5.74 18.37 1.58
CA PRO A 277 -5.53 18.67 3.00
C PRO A 277 -4.10 19.10 3.33
N GLN A 278 -3.11 18.42 2.76
CA GLN A 278 -1.71 18.63 3.07
C GLN A 278 -1.09 19.93 2.50
N SER A 279 -1.70 20.55 1.47
CA SER A 279 -1.21 21.80 0.87
C SER A 279 -2.13 23.00 1.09
N MET A 280 -3.39 22.78 1.45
CA MET A 280 -4.42 23.82 1.57
C MET A 280 -4.91 24.01 3.01
N VAL A 281 -4.46 23.19 3.96
CA VAL A 281 -4.67 23.38 5.39
C VAL A 281 -3.31 23.45 6.09
N GLY A 282 -3.08 24.45 6.93
CA GLY A 282 -1.75 24.67 7.52
C GLY A 282 -1.76 25.44 8.84
N LEU A 283 -0.74 25.19 9.64
CA LEU A 283 -0.44 25.91 10.88
C LEU A 283 0.48 27.09 10.59
N HIS A 284 0.30 28.20 11.30
CA HIS A 284 1.14 29.38 11.18
C HIS A 284 1.45 30.01 12.55
N SER A 285 2.64 30.59 12.64
CA SER A 285 3.07 31.52 13.70
C SER A 285 3.13 32.95 13.15
N ALA A 286 3.52 33.91 13.99
CA ALA A 286 3.92 35.25 13.56
C ALA A 286 5.04 35.24 12.51
N GLU A 287 5.94 34.26 12.55
CA GLU A 287 7.08 34.16 11.62
C GLU A 287 6.71 33.54 10.26
N GLY A 288 5.56 32.87 10.15
CA GLY A 288 5.10 32.25 8.91
C GLY A 288 4.50 30.85 9.07
N PRO A 289 4.41 30.08 7.97
CA PRO A 289 3.97 28.70 7.99
C PRO A 289 4.85 27.83 8.90
N LEU A 290 4.21 26.93 9.64
CA LEU A 290 4.89 25.93 10.46
C LEU A 290 4.86 24.57 9.76
N PRO A 291 5.87 23.71 10.00
CA PRO A 291 5.79 22.32 9.57
C PRO A 291 4.53 21.66 10.14
N SER A 292 3.68 21.11 9.27
CA SER A 292 2.48 20.38 9.67
C SER A 292 2.14 19.24 8.71
N THR A 293 1.54 18.17 9.24
CA THR A 293 0.99 17.05 8.48
C THR A 293 -0.51 16.96 8.73
N VAL A 294 -1.30 17.03 7.66
CA VAL A 294 -2.76 17.06 7.68
C VAL A 294 -3.33 15.74 7.16
N SER A 295 -4.36 15.24 7.82
CA SER A 295 -5.11 14.05 7.40
C SER A 295 -6.60 14.26 7.57
N THR A 296 -7.38 13.58 6.74
CA THR A 296 -8.84 13.47 6.86
C THR A 296 -9.28 12.12 7.41
N HIS A 297 -8.33 11.23 7.73
CA HIS A 297 -8.59 9.87 8.15
C HIS A 297 -8.65 9.78 9.67
N ILE A 298 -9.84 9.55 10.20
CA ILE A 298 -10.10 9.30 11.62
C ILE A 298 -9.93 7.81 11.87
N ARG A 299 -9.30 7.45 12.99
CA ARG A 299 -9.15 6.04 13.40
C ARG A 299 -10.48 5.48 13.92
N HIS A 300 -10.65 4.17 13.87
CA HIS A 300 -11.85 3.51 14.39
C HIS A 300 -11.51 2.25 15.16
N GLY A 301 -12.33 1.94 16.16
CA GLY A 301 -12.21 0.69 16.91
C GLY A 301 -12.51 -0.51 16.03
N GLY A 302 -11.51 -1.36 15.80
CA GLY A 302 -11.69 -2.62 15.08
C GLY A 302 -12.14 -3.78 15.97
N ASN A 303 -11.90 -3.64 17.27
CA ASN A 303 -12.33 -4.60 18.28
C ASN A 303 -13.48 -3.98 19.11
N PRO A 304 -14.69 -4.55 19.13
CA PRO A 304 -15.84 -4.00 19.84
C PRO A 304 -15.64 -3.98 21.37
N VAL A 305 -14.84 -4.90 21.92
CA VAL A 305 -14.53 -4.96 23.36
C VAL A 305 -13.62 -3.79 23.74
N GLN A 306 -12.63 -3.46 22.92
CA GLN A 306 -11.79 -2.28 23.15
C GLN A 306 -12.54 -0.99 22.83
N ALA A 307 -13.38 -0.97 21.81
CA ALA A 307 -14.15 0.20 21.44
C ALA A 307 -15.11 0.66 22.55
N ALA A 308 -15.64 -0.27 23.34
CA ALA A 308 -16.48 0.02 24.49
C ALA A 308 -15.73 0.65 25.68
N ARG A 309 -14.38 0.63 25.68
CA ARG A 309 -13.58 1.22 26.76
C ARG A 309 -13.30 2.70 26.53
N PRO A 310 -13.13 3.50 27.59
CA PRO A 310 -12.61 4.86 27.48
C PRO A 310 -11.21 4.87 26.81
N PRO A 311 -10.85 5.91 26.03
CA PRO A 311 -9.57 5.95 25.30
C PRO A 311 -8.32 5.62 26.12
N GLY A 312 -8.25 6.07 27.38
CA GLY A 312 -7.11 5.81 28.28
C GLY A 312 -7.01 4.38 28.81
N GLU A 313 -8.06 3.57 28.68
CA GLU A 313 -8.10 2.16 29.13
C GLU A 313 -8.01 1.16 27.97
N ARG A 314 -7.91 1.67 26.74
CA ARG A 314 -7.84 0.86 25.53
C ARG A 314 -6.46 0.27 25.34
N ILE A 315 -6.49 -0.93 24.80
CA ILE A 315 -5.35 -1.53 24.14
C ILE A 315 -5.44 -1.15 22.66
N TRP A 316 -4.44 -0.41 22.19
CA TRP A 316 -4.34 0.10 20.82
C TRP A 316 -3.59 -0.90 19.92
N GLY A 317 -3.56 -0.62 18.61
CA GLY A 317 -2.98 -1.46 17.58
C GLY A 317 -3.95 -2.49 17.00
N MET A 318 -5.24 -2.40 17.35
CA MET A 318 -6.34 -3.26 16.89
C MET A 318 -7.44 -2.45 16.20
N GLU A 319 -7.08 -1.28 15.67
CA GLU A 319 -7.98 -0.40 14.98
C GLU A 319 -8.48 -1.03 13.66
N GLN A 320 -9.58 -0.52 13.14
CA GLN A 320 -10.01 -0.75 11.76
C GLN A 320 -9.30 0.22 10.80
N HIS A 321 -9.57 0.08 9.50
CA HIS A 321 -9.17 1.08 8.52
C HIS A 321 -9.62 2.49 8.96
N PRO A 322 -8.69 3.44 9.05
CA PRO A 322 -9.04 4.84 9.18
C PRO A 322 -9.91 5.28 8.00
N ARG A 323 -10.95 6.08 8.26
CA ARG A 323 -11.91 6.53 7.23
C ARG A 323 -12.14 8.03 7.29
N VAL A 324 -12.64 8.55 6.20
CA VAL A 324 -13.14 9.92 6.12
C VAL A 324 -14.58 9.92 6.62
N GLU A 325 -14.88 10.75 7.62
CA GLU A 325 -16.24 10.89 8.14
C GLU A 325 -17.05 11.88 7.31
N GLU A 326 -18.24 11.46 6.87
CA GLU A 326 -19.10 12.24 5.98
C GLU A 326 -19.97 13.28 6.74
N SER A 327 -20.23 13.04 8.03
CA SER A 327 -21.09 13.91 8.83
C SER A 327 -20.35 14.57 9.98
N PHE A 328 -20.73 15.81 10.26
CA PHE A 328 -20.20 16.61 11.35
C PHE A 328 -20.25 15.88 12.71
N ALA A 329 -21.39 15.27 13.04
CA ALA A 329 -21.59 14.56 14.31
C ALA A 329 -20.69 13.31 14.41
N ALA A 330 -20.60 12.51 13.34
CA ALA A 330 -19.75 11.33 13.31
C ALA A 330 -18.26 11.70 13.40
N ALA A 331 -17.85 12.78 12.72
CA ALA A 331 -16.48 13.27 12.80
C ALA A 331 -16.09 13.70 14.22
N ILE A 332 -16.95 14.46 14.92
CA ILE A 332 -16.71 14.84 16.31
C ILE A 332 -16.60 13.62 17.21
N ALA A 333 -17.54 12.67 17.09
CA ALA A 333 -17.51 11.45 17.89
C ALA A 333 -16.21 10.66 17.63
N GLY A 334 -15.88 10.43 16.36
CA GLY A 334 -14.70 9.69 15.93
C GLY A 334 -13.40 10.33 16.41
N LEU A 335 -13.18 11.62 16.17
CA LEU A 335 -11.94 12.28 16.58
C LEU A 335 -11.80 12.40 18.10
N SER A 336 -12.91 12.55 18.82
CA SER A 336 -12.87 12.69 20.29
C SER A 336 -12.49 11.37 20.95
N GLU A 337 -12.84 10.26 20.33
CA GLU A 337 -12.55 8.93 20.85
C GLU A 337 -11.27 8.30 20.30
N TRP A 338 -10.91 8.55 19.03
CA TRP A 338 -9.90 7.76 18.32
C TRP A 338 -8.78 8.58 17.67
N GLY A 339 -8.97 9.89 17.54
CA GLY A 339 -8.03 10.77 16.85
C GLY A 339 -7.82 10.43 15.38
N PHE A 340 -6.68 10.86 14.81
CA PHE A 340 -6.40 10.77 13.38
C PHE A 340 -5.23 9.84 13.06
N GLU A 341 -5.28 9.16 11.92
CA GLU A 341 -4.11 8.52 11.33
C GLU A 341 -3.50 9.45 10.28
N HIS A 342 -2.26 9.90 10.52
CA HIS A 342 -1.56 10.82 9.63
C HIS A 342 -0.80 10.08 8.52
N GLU A 343 -0.85 10.63 7.30
CA GLU A 343 -0.23 10.05 6.09
C GLU A 343 -0.74 8.65 5.74
N TRP A 344 -1.98 8.27 6.12
CA TRP A 344 -2.55 6.94 5.86
C TRP A 344 -2.34 6.46 4.42
N HIS A 345 -2.79 7.24 3.43
CA HIS A 345 -2.53 7.00 2.00
C HIS A 345 -1.58 8.04 1.38
N GLY A 346 -0.73 8.70 2.18
CA GLY A 346 0.05 9.84 1.67
C GLY A 346 -0.87 10.92 1.11
N ALA A 347 -0.63 11.34 -0.13
CA ALA A 347 -1.44 12.34 -0.86
C ALA A 347 -2.81 11.79 -1.29
N GLY A 348 -3.42 10.89 -0.53
CA GLY A 348 -4.66 10.22 -0.88
C GLY A 348 -4.45 8.95 -1.71
N PHE A 349 -5.55 8.20 -1.84
CA PHE A 349 -5.55 6.91 -2.50
C PHE A 349 -5.36 7.03 -4.03
N TRP A 350 -5.82 8.16 -4.60
CA TRP A 350 -5.71 8.50 -6.02
C TRP A 350 -5.39 9.98 -6.23
N GLY A 351 -4.62 10.27 -7.27
CA GLY A 351 -4.35 11.63 -7.73
C GLY A 351 -3.64 12.50 -6.68
N PRO A 352 -3.84 13.82 -6.70
CA PRO A 352 -3.09 14.75 -5.86
C PRO A 352 -3.62 14.89 -4.43
N GLY A 353 -4.66 14.12 -4.05
CA GLY A 353 -5.20 14.12 -2.68
C GLY A 353 -6.40 15.01 -2.46
N TRP A 354 -7.19 15.25 -3.50
CA TRP A 354 -8.49 15.90 -3.34
C TRP A 354 -9.37 15.12 -2.37
N SER A 355 -9.93 15.83 -1.40
CA SER A 355 -10.82 15.28 -0.39
C SER A 355 -11.99 16.21 -0.16
N SER A 356 -13.17 15.63 0.07
CA SER A 356 -14.34 16.31 0.62
C SER A 356 -14.64 15.76 2.02
N SER A 357 -13.96 16.30 3.02
CA SER A 357 -14.11 15.89 4.42
C SER A 357 -14.66 17.04 5.26
N CYS A 358 -15.41 16.70 6.31
CA CYS A 358 -15.82 17.66 7.33
C CYS A 358 -14.83 17.76 8.49
N ALA A 359 -13.75 16.98 8.52
CA ALA A 359 -12.75 17.02 9.59
C ALA A 359 -11.31 16.87 9.07
N PHE A 360 -10.45 17.75 9.56
CA PHE A 360 -9.04 17.82 9.20
C PHE A 360 -8.18 17.76 10.47
N GLY A 361 -7.54 16.61 10.70
CA GLY A 361 -6.55 16.45 11.74
C GLY A 361 -5.22 17.04 11.29
N ILE A 362 -4.63 17.91 12.11
CA ILE A 362 -3.38 18.60 11.81
C ILE A 362 -2.38 18.28 12.92
N ALA A 363 -1.35 17.51 12.58
CA ALA A 363 -0.21 17.28 13.46
C ALA A 363 0.87 18.33 13.19
N ARG A 364 1.44 18.88 14.25
CA ARG A 364 2.60 19.75 14.20
C ARG A 364 3.84 18.91 13.86
N GLY A 365 4.53 19.26 12.78
CA GLY A 365 5.71 18.55 12.27
C GLY A 365 5.47 17.84 10.94
N LYS A 366 6.52 17.16 10.46
CA LYS A 366 6.50 16.34 9.23
C LYS A 366 7.05 14.94 9.53
N LEU A 367 6.66 13.95 8.71
CA LEU A 367 7.29 12.63 8.71
C LEU A 367 8.78 12.77 8.37
N GLN A 368 9.64 12.41 9.31
CA GLN A 368 11.10 12.48 9.13
C GLN A 368 11.65 11.25 8.37
N TRP A 369 10.90 10.15 8.36
CA TRP A 369 11.18 8.95 7.60
C TRP A 369 9.91 8.46 6.91
N MET A 370 10.06 7.86 5.73
CA MET A 370 8.97 7.06 5.16
C MET A 370 8.65 5.90 6.10
N LYS A 371 7.38 5.50 6.18
CA LYS A 371 6.80 4.63 7.23
C LYS A 371 7.66 3.42 7.57
N GLY A 372 7.52 2.30 6.85
CA GLY A 372 8.36 1.10 6.95
C GLY A 372 9.08 0.82 5.64
N THR A 373 9.47 1.86 4.91
CA THR A 373 10.22 1.71 3.67
C THR A 373 11.72 1.69 4.01
N PRO A 374 12.39 0.52 4.00
CA PRO A 374 13.84 0.45 4.20
C PRO A 374 14.57 1.12 3.02
N CYS A 375 15.72 1.74 3.30
CA CYS A 375 16.55 2.39 2.30
C CYS A 375 17.58 1.42 1.73
N GLU A 376 17.40 1.07 0.46
CA GLU A 376 18.25 0.18 -0.33
C GLU A 376 19.71 0.62 -0.42
N ALA A 377 20.03 1.87 -0.09
CA ALA A 377 21.39 2.39 -0.14
C ALA A 377 22.27 1.84 0.99
N TYR A 378 21.68 1.41 2.10
CA TYR A 378 22.41 0.74 3.17
C TYR A 378 22.74 -0.71 2.80
N PRO A 379 24.00 -1.16 2.97
CA PRO A 379 24.36 -2.56 2.74
C PRO A 379 23.60 -3.53 3.63
N GLU A 380 23.27 -3.16 4.87
CA GLU A 380 22.51 -3.97 5.82
C GLU A 380 21.10 -4.29 5.31
N VAL A 381 20.46 -3.32 4.66
CA VAL A 381 19.14 -3.50 4.04
C VAL A 381 19.23 -4.50 2.88
N ARG A 382 20.22 -4.34 2.00
CA ARG A 382 20.42 -5.25 0.86
C ARG A 382 20.76 -6.66 1.34
N GLU A 383 21.61 -6.81 2.35
CA GLU A 383 21.95 -8.11 2.91
C GLU A 383 20.74 -8.80 3.54
N TYR A 384 19.90 -8.05 4.27
CA TYR A 384 18.64 -8.58 4.80
C TYR A 384 17.71 -9.08 3.70
N TRP A 385 17.64 -8.41 2.56
CA TRP A 385 16.87 -8.88 1.41
C TRP A 385 17.50 -10.11 0.74
N LEU A 386 18.83 -10.16 0.62
CA LEU A 386 19.55 -11.32 0.09
C LEU A 386 19.38 -12.55 0.99
N ASP A 387 19.36 -12.38 2.31
CA ASP A 387 19.01 -13.45 3.26
C ASP A 387 17.63 -14.04 2.96
N TRP A 388 16.69 -13.20 2.56
CA TRP A 388 15.35 -13.67 2.22
C TRP A 388 15.32 -14.41 0.88
N VAL A 389 16.12 -13.99 -0.10
CA VAL A 389 16.36 -14.75 -1.34
C VAL A 389 16.96 -16.13 -1.04
N ARG A 390 17.99 -16.20 -0.17
CA ARG A 390 18.59 -17.48 0.26
C ARG A 390 17.57 -18.41 0.92
N LYS A 391 16.74 -17.87 1.82
CA LYS A 391 15.64 -18.65 2.43
C LYS A 391 14.66 -19.20 1.39
N CYS A 392 14.33 -18.44 0.34
CA CYS A 392 13.47 -18.95 -0.74
C CYS A 392 14.13 -20.12 -1.49
N ILE A 393 15.45 -20.04 -1.73
CA ILE A 393 16.23 -21.13 -2.34
C ILE A 393 16.16 -22.39 -1.46
N ASP A 394 16.40 -22.23 -0.15
CA ASP A 394 16.42 -23.32 0.83
C ASP A 394 15.04 -23.99 1.00
N MET A 395 13.97 -23.20 0.99
CA MET A 395 12.59 -23.70 1.01
C MET A 395 12.19 -24.44 -0.26
N GLY A 396 12.98 -24.32 -1.34
CA GLY A 396 12.78 -25.04 -2.59
C GLY A 396 11.86 -24.34 -3.59
N PHE A 397 11.70 -23.02 -3.50
CA PHE A 397 11.03 -22.26 -4.57
C PHE A 397 11.80 -22.42 -5.90
N ASP A 398 11.07 -22.47 -7.01
CA ASP A 398 11.65 -22.61 -8.35
C ASP A 398 12.10 -21.26 -8.91
N GLY A 399 11.54 -20.16 -8.40
CA GLY A 399 12.00 -18.80 -8.69
C GLY A 399 11.57 -17.78 -7.64
N VAL A 400 12.18 -16.60 -7.70
CA VAL A 400 11.85 -15.44 -6.88
C VAL A 400 11.46 -14.28 -7.80
N ASP A 401 10.32 -13.66 -7.54
CA ASP A 401 9.79 -12.48 -8.22
C ASP A 401 9.92 -11.25 -7.32
N LEU A 402 10.78 -10.30 -7.70
CA LEU A 402 11.07 -9.10 -6.90
C LEU A 402 10.08 -7.99 -7.20
N ARG A 403 9.33 -7.54 -6.18
CA ARG A 403 8.24 -6.57 -6.32
C ARG A 403 8.49 -5.25 -5.59
N LEU A 404 8.50 -4.15 -6.35
CA LEU A 404 8.65 -2.79 -5.80
C LEU A 404 7.44 -2.28 -5.02
N GLN A 405 6.23 -2.52 -5.54
CA GLN A 405 5.01 -1.99 -4.95
C GLN A 405 4.77 -2.56 -3.55
N ASN A 406 4.55 -1.66 -2.60
CA ASN A 406 4.42 -1.93 -1.16
C ASN A 406 3.43 -0.96 -0.51
N HIS A 407 3.09 -1.21 0.75
CA HIS A 407 2.16 -0.42 1.56
C HIS A 407 2.88 0.35 2.67
N SER A 408 4.19 0.56 2.51
CA SER A 408 5.04 1.29 3.45
C SER A 408 5.50 2.64 2.89
N GLY A 409 5.24 2.90 1.60
CA GLY A 409 5.68 4.06 0.84
C GLY A 409 4.77 5.30 0.90
N MET A 410 3.76 5.27 1.77
CA MET A 410 2.68 6.27 1.85
C MET A 410 3.18 7.57 2.47
N VAL A 411 3.51 8.55 1.64
CA VAL A 411 3.86 9.92 2.02
C VAL A 411 3.31 10.88 0.97
N SER A 412 2.79 12.02 1.41
CA SER A 412 2.17 13.01 0.53
C SER A 412 3.19 13.82 -0.27
N ASP A 413 4.25 14.24 0.41
CA ASP A 413 5.28 15.13 -0.13
C ASP A 413 6.53 14.35 -0.55
N TYR A 414 6.30 13.32 -1.36
CA TYR A 414 7.25 12.27 -1.74
C TYR A 414 8.57 12.76 -2.35
N VAL A 415 8.63 13.96 -2.95
CA VAL A 415 9.87 14.52 -3.52
C VAL A 415 10.92 14.87 -2.45
N ASN A 416 10.50 14.95 -1.19
CA ASN A 416 11.35 15.31 -0.07
C ASN A 416 12.00 14.10 0.61
N TYR A 417 11.94 12.90 0.02
CA TYR A 417 12.50 11.67 0.60
C TYR A 417 13.62 11.08 -0.28
N GLY A 418 14.52 10.34 0.35
CA GLY A 418 15.73 9.79 -0.29
C GLY A 418 17.01 10.52 0.09
N TYR A 419 17.05 11.17 1.26
CA TYR A 419 18.20 11.92 1.75
C TYR A 419 18.95 11.16 2.85
N ASN A 420 19.04 9.84 2.70
CA ASN A 420 19.93 9.02 3.50
C ASN A 420 21.38 9.34 3.15
N GLU A 421 22.28 9.19 4.11
CA GLU A 421 23.69 9.54 4.01
C GLU A 421 24.35 8.89 2.77
N PRO A 422 24.17 7.58 2.48
CA PRO A 422 24.75 6.97 1.28
C PRO A 422 24.17 7.49 -0.05
N ILE A 423 22.92 7.98 -0.04
CA ILE A 423 22.30 8.57 -1.24
C ILE A 423 22.88 9.97 -1.49
N ILE A 424 23.06 10.77 -0.44
CA ILE A 424 23.68 12.10 -0.54
C ILE A 424 25.08 11.99 -1.14
N GLU A 425 25.90 11.08 -0.61
CA GLU A 425 27.25 10.82 -1.10
C GLU A 425 27.26 10.35 -2.57
N ALA A 426 26.38 9.42 -2.92
CA ALA A 426 26.26 8.91 -4.29
C ALA A 426 25.78 9.99 -5.26
N TYR A 427 24.83 10.83 -4.85
CA TYR A 427 24.34 11.95 -5.67
C TYR A 427 25.44 12.98 -5.90
N GLN A 428 26.16 13.36 -4.86
CA GLN A 428 27.28 14.31 -4.97
C GLN A 428 28.40 13.74 -5.85
N THR A 429 28.71 12.45 -5.72
CA THR A 429 29.70 11.78 -6.58
C THR A 429 29.27 11.75 -8.05
N LYS A 430 27.98 11.45 -8.32
CA LYS A 430 27.46 11.29 -9.68
C LYS A 430 27.22 12.62 -10.40
N TYR A 431 26.82 13.66 -9.67
CA TYR A 431 26.35 14.93 -10.25
C TYR A 431 27.13 16.17 -9.79
N GLY A 432 28.02 16.06 -8.80
CA GLY A 432 28.81 17.18 -8.28
C GLY A 432 28.02 18.19 -7.43
N VAL A 433 26.83 17.81 -6.95
CA VAL A 433 25.90 18.70 -6.22
C VAL A 433 25.69 18.21 -4.78
N ASP A 434 25.78 19.12 -3.81
CA ASP A 434 25.43 18.85 -2.41
C ASP A 434 23.93 19.12 -2.21
N ILE A 435 23.13 18.04 -2.27
CA ILE A 435 21.66 18.12 -2.18
C ILE A 435 21.12 18.56 -0.81
N LEU A 436 21.98 18.69 0.21
CA LEU A 436 21.60 19.30 1.49
C LEU A 436 21.61 20.83 1.44
N ARG A 437 22.39 21.42 0.53
CA ARG A 437 22.54 22.88 0.38
C ARG A 437 21.84 23.40 -0.86
N ASP A 438 21.89 22.63 -1.93
CA ASP A 438 21.37 22.98 -3.23
C ASP A 438 19.99 22.33 -3.48
N GLU A 439 19.32 22.81 -4.53
CA GLU A 439 18.08 22.20 -5.01
C GLU A 439 18.40 20.85 -5.68
N ALA A 440 17.73 19.79 -5.21
CA ALA A 440 17.89 18.46 -5.78
C ALA A 440 16.85 18.24 -6.86
N ASP A 441 17.26 17.64 -7.99
CA ASP A 441 16.31 17.06 -8.95
C ASP A 441 15.72 15.77 -8.35
N PRO A 442 14.40 15.72 -8.05
CA PRO A 442 13.80 14.57 -7.39
C PRO A 442 13.91 13.29 -8.22
N LEU A 443 13.83 13.37 -9.55
CA LEU A 443 13.97 12.18 -10.41
C LEU A 443 15.38 11.62 -10.33
N LYS A 444 16.41 12.47 -10.30
CA LYS A 444 17.79 12.02 -10.12
C LYS A 444 18.03 11.40 -8.74
N VAL A 445 17.40 11.91 -7.68
CA VAL A 445 17.46 11.28 -6.35
C VAL A 445 16.85 9.88 -6.43
N MET A 446 15.67 9.73 -7.05
CA MET A 446 15.02 8.44 -7.26
C MET A 446 15.84 7.50 -8.17
N ALA A 447 16.60 8.03 -9.14
CA ALA A 447 17.50 7.25 -9.99
C ALA A 447 18.71 6.71 -9.23
N VAL A 448 19.34 7.53 -8.38
CA VAL A 448 20.45 7.08 -7.49
C VAL A 448 19.97 5.95 -6.58
N ARG A 449 18.78 6.09 -6.02
CA ARG A 449 18.10 5.00 -5.28
C ARG A 449 17.91 3.74 -6.13
N GLY A 450 17.47 3.91 -7.37
CA GLY A 450 17.37 2.83 -8.36
C GLY A 450 18.70 2.11 -8.65
N ASP A 451 19.82 2.83 -8.67
CA ASP A 451 21.15 2.24 -8.85
C ASP A 451 21.50 1.28 -7.70
N PHE A 452 21.19 1.66 -6.45
CA PHE A 452 21.40 0.78 -5.28
C PHE A 452 20.47 -0.44 -5.29
N PHE A 453 19.21 -0.27 -5.68
CA PHE A 453 18.30 -1.41 -5.86
C PHE A 453 18.79 -2.35 -6.96
N THR A 454 19.32 -1.80 -8.06
CA THR A 454 19.90 -2.59 -9.17
C THR A 454 21.04 -3.48 -8.68
N ARG A 455 21.93 -2.97 -7.81
CA ARG A 455 23.00 -3.79 -7.19
C ARG A 455 22.44 -4.98 -6.39
N PHE A 456 21.36 -4.76 -5.64
CA PHE A 456 20.68 -5.86 -4.95
C PHE A 456 20.15 -6.90 -5.95
N VAL A 457 19.53 -6.48 -7.05
CA VAL A 457 19.01 -7.40 -8.08
C VAL A 457 20.14 -8.18 -8.75
N GLU A 458 21.27 -7.55 -9.04
CA GLU A 458 22.48 -8.23 -9.57
C GLU A 458 22.94 -9.35 -8.62
N GLN A 459 23.03 -9.05 -7.32
CA GLN A 459 23.43 -10.03 -6.31
C GLN A 459 22.40 -11.15 -6.17
N ALA A 460 21.10 -10.83 -6.17
CA ALA A 460 20.02 -11.81 -6.10
C ALA A 460 19.99 -12.73 -7.34
N SER A 461 20.21 -12.16 -8.54
CA SER A 461 20.32 -12.90 -9.81
C SER A 461 21.42 -13.97 -9.73
N VAL A 462 22.62 -13.57 -9.29
CA VAL A 462 23.76 -14.50 -9.12
C VAL A 462 23.42 -15.64 -8.16
N LEU A 463 22.85 -15.33 -6.98
CA LEU A 463 22.49 -16.36 -5.99
C LEU A 463 21.46 -17.36 -6.55
N LEU A 464 20.42 -16.86 -7.22
CA LEU A 464 19.36 -17.69 -7.79
C LEU A 464 19.89 -18.59 -8.90
N HIS A 465 20.62 -18.03 -9.87
CA HIS A 465 21.14 -18.79 -11.00
C HIS A 465 22.18 -19.83 -10.59
N GLN A 466 23.05 -19.52 -9.61
CA GLN A 466 23.98 -20.51 -9.03
C GLN A 466 23.24 -21.69 -8.38
N ALA A 467 22.07 -21.45 -7.80
CA ALA A 467 21.21 -22.47 -7.24
C ALA A 467 20.25 -23.13 -8.27
N GLY A 468 20.38 -22.80 -9.56
CA GLY A 468 19.51 -23.29 -10.63
C GLY A 468 18.05 -22.81 -10.50
N ARG A 469 17.83 -21.67 -9.85
CA ARG A 469 16.53 -21.01 -9.67
C ARG A 469 16.39 -19.82 -10.61
N LYS A 470 15.15 -19.37 -10.81
CA LYS A 470 14.85 -18.24 -11.69
C LYS A 470 14.68 -16.94 -10.93
N LEU A 471 15.05 -15.84 -11.59
CA LEU A 471 14.73 -14.48 -11.19
C LEU A 471 13.60 -13.94 -12.06
N GLN A 472 12.60 -13.34 -11.42
CA GLN A 472 11.59 -12.52 -12.05
C GLN A 472 11.57 -11.14 -11.39
N ILE A 473 11.18 -10.11 -12.14
CA ILE A 473 11.11 -8.74 -11.60
C ILE A 473 9.83 -8.05 -12.04
N HIS A 474 9.20 -7.37 -11.09
CA HIS A 474 8.10 -6.45 -11.38
C HIS A 474 8.64 -5.12 -11.93
N LEU A 475 8.16 -4.74 -13.11
CA LEU A 475 8.34 -3.43 -13.70
C LEU A 475 6.98 -2.74 -13.90
N ARG A 476 7.05 -1.44 -14.15
CA ARG A 476 5.91 -0.53 -14.37
C ARG A 476 6.25 0.44 -15.48
N ASN A 477 5.23 1.02 -16.10
CA ASN A 477 5.38 2.00 -17.18
C ASN A 477 6.22 3.24 -16.78
N CYS A 478 6.15 3.68 -15.52
CA CYS A 478 6.93 4.82 -15.05
C CYS A 478 8.45 4.60 -15.13
N HIS A 479 8.95 3.38 -15.34
CA HIS A 479 10.37 3.15 -15.54
C HIS A 479 10.85 3.45 -16.97
N GLU A 480 9.98 3.35 -17.99
CA GLU A 480 10.33 3.83 -19.35
C GLU A 480 10.21 5.34 -19.48
N LYS A 481 9.19 5.94 -18.84
CA LYS A 481 8.80 7.35 -18.99
C LYS A 481 8.34 7.92 -17.65
N PRO A 482 9.26 8.17 -16.70
CA PRO A 482 8.89 8.61 -15.35
C PRO A 482 8.28 10.01 -15.37
N ARG A 483 7.25 10.22 -14.55
CA ARG A 483 6.77 11.56 -14.21
C ARG A 483 6.76 11.76 -12.70
N LEU A 484 7.05 12.99 -12.28
CA LEU A 484 6.78 13.43 -10.91
C LEU A 484 5.29 13.64 -10.76
N SER A 485 4.59 12.56 -10.45
CA SER A 485 3.14 12.54 -10.31
C SER A 485 2.72 11.52 -9.26
N THR A 486 1.67 11.85 -8.52
CA THR A 486 0.96 10.94 -7.62
C THR A 486 -0.09 10.09 -8.34
N GLU A 487 -0.26 10.30 -9.65
CA GLU A 487 -1.11 9.49 -10.50
C GLU A 487 -0.77 8.02 -10.41
N PHE A 488 -1.75 7.20 -10.74
CA PHE A 488 -1.58 5.78 -10.67
C PHE A 488 -0.48 5.27 -11.60
N ASN A 489 0.26 4.26 -11.15
CA ASN A 489 1.47 3.71 -11.77
C ASN A 489 2.68 4.65 -11.84
N GLU A 490 2.60 5.90 -11.38
CA GLU A 490 3.74 6.84 -11.36
C GLU A 490 4.58 6.74 -10.08
N LEU A 491 5.76 7.36 -10.11
CA LEU A 491 6.74 7.27 -9.02
C LEU A 491 6.25 7.86 -7.70
N GLY A 492 5.39 8.88 -7.75
CA GLY A 492 4.81 9.53 -6.57
C GLY A 492 3.61 8.77 -5.98
N PHE A 493 3.08 7.76 -6.69
CA PHE A 493 1.95 6.96 -6.20
C PHE A 493 2.22 6.39 -4.81
N TRP A 494 1.21 6.38 -3.92
CA TRP A 494 1.40 6.07 -2.50
C TRP A 494 2.00 4.68 -2.26
N ALA A 495 1.73 3.70 -3.13
CA ALA A 495 2.24 2.34 -3.00
C ALA A 495 3.63 2.13 -3.64
N MET A 496 4.27 3.19 -4.14
CA MET A 496 5.60 3.12 -4.74
C MET A 496 6.68 3.53 -3.72
N PRO A 497 7.85 2.88 -3.73
CA PRO A 497 8.95 3.19 -2.80
C PRO A 497 9.70 4.47 -3.17
N LYS A 498 9.25 5.23 -4.19
CA LYS A 498 9.88 6.45 -4.72
C LYS A 498 11.29 6.16 -5.27
N ILE A 499 11.37 5.18 -6.18
CA ILE A 499 12.61 4.80 -6.87
C ILE A 499 12.37 4.76 -8.37
N TRP A 500 13.36 5.18 -9.16
CA TRP A 500 13.32 5.09 -10.61
C TRP A 500 14.39 4.12 -11.11
N LEU A 501 13.96 3.05 -11.75
CA LEU A 501 14.84 2.08 -12.41
C LEU A 501 15.24 2.60 -13.80
N GLU A 502 16.11 3.61 -13.84
CA GLU A 502 16.61 4.21 -15.10
C GLU A 502 17.21 3.15 -16.03
N GLN A 503 17.92 2.17 -15.45
CA GLN A 503 18.55 1.05 -16.16
C GLN A 503 17.63 -0.18 -16.27
N TRP A 504 16.32 -0.01 -16.42
CA TRP A 504 15.36 -1.13 -16.45
C TRP A 504 15.69 -2.19 -17.52
N ARG A 505 16.38 -1.84 -18.62
CA ARG A 505 16.84 -2.82 -19.61
C ARG A 505 17.83 -3.83 -19.02
N HIS A 506 18.79 -3.34 -18.23
CA HIS A 506 19.74 -4.20 -17.52
C HIS A 506 19.01 -5.14 -16.55
N LEU A 507 17.99 -4.64 -15.84
CA LEU A 507 17.17 -5.49 -14.98
C LEU A 507 16.38 -6.54 -15.75
N VAL A 508 15.85 -6.18 -16.93
CA VAL A 508 15.26 -7.16 -17.85
C VAL A 508 16.31 -8.20 -18.21
N ASP A 509 17.55 -7.81 -18.52
CA ASP A 509 18.64 -8.71 -18.93
C ASP A 509 19.07 -9.68 -17.82
N LEU A 510 19.04 -9.26 -16.56
CA LEU A 510 19.30 -10.10 -15.38
C LEU A 510 18.19 -11.13 -15.10
N ALA A 511 16.93 -10.80 -15.43
CA ALA A 511 15.78 -11.64 -15.11
C ALA A 511 15.53 -12.75 -16.15
N ASP A 512 14.92 -13.85 -15.75
CA ASP A 512 14.47 -14.91 -16.65
C ASP A 512 13.08 -14.60 -17.24
N GLU A 513 12.23 -13.95 -16.44
CA GLU A 513 10.86 -13.56 -16.77
C GLU A 513 10.61 -12.15 -16.17
N ILE A 514 9.62 -11.40 -16.68
CA ILE A 514 9.23 -10.12 -16.07
C ILE A 514 7.72 -10.05 -15.81
N THR A 515 7.34 -9.27 -14.81
CA THR A 515 5.95 -8.95 -14.51
C THR A 515 5.70 -7.48 -14.72
N LEU A 516 4.65 -7.11 -15.47
CA LEU A 516 4.11 -5.76 -15.43
C LEU A 516 3.05 -5.66 -14.33
N LYS A 517 3.37 -4.85 -13.33
CA LYS A 517 2.52 -4.60 -12.15
C LYS A 517 1.68 -3.35 -12.39
N ASP A 518 0.90 -3.34 -13.45
CA ASP A 518 -0.07 -2.27 -13.70
C ASP A 518 -1.44 -2.73 -13.22
N TYR A 519 -2.29 -1.78 -12.81
CA TYR A 519 -3.70 -2.04 -12.62
C TYR A 519 -4.43 -1.45 -13.80
N HIS A 520 -5.30 -2.26 -14.36
CA HIS A 520 -5.97 -1.98 -15.60
C HIS A 520 -7.42 -1.56 -15.36
N PHE A 521 -8.02 -1.86 -14.20
CA PHE A 521 -9.41 -1.51 -13.86
C PHE A 521 -10.38 -1.88 -15.00
N ASN A 522 -10.28 -3.11 -15.49
CA ASN A 522 -10.99 -3.65 -16.67
C ASN A 522 -10.57 -3.09 -18.03
N ARG A 523 -9.63 -2.16 -18.06
CA ARG A 523 -9.18 -1.46 -19.27
C ARG A 523 -7.70 -1.73 -19.53
N TYR A 524 -7.36 -3.00 -19.79
CA TYR A 524 -6.01 -3.36 -20.24
C TYR A 524 -5.64 -2.53 -21.47
N ASP A 525 -4.47 -1.89 -21.44
CA ASP A 525 -3.96 -1.06 -22.53
C ASP A 525 -2.63 -1.64 -23.02
N PRO A 526 -2.59 -2.20 -24.25
CA PRO A 526 -1.37 -2.80 -24.79
C PRO A 526 -0.27 -1.75 -25.08
N THR A 527 -0.56 -0.46 -25.05
CA THR A 527 0.44 0.61 -25.27
C THR A 527 1.20 0.98 -24.00
N VAL A 528 0.70 0.63 -22.83
CA VAL A 528 1.35 0.91 -21.55
C VAL A 528 2.58 0.01 -21.39
N ALA A 529 3.71 0.60 -20.99
CA ALA A 529 5.02 -0.06 -20.83
C ALA A 529 5.48 -0.81 -22.10
N ILE A 530 5.10 -0.33 -23.29
CA ILE A 530 5.33 -1.04 -24.55
C ILE A 530 6.83 -1.25 -24.83
N ASP A 531 7.69 -0.32 -24.44
CA ASP A 531 9.13 -0.42 -24.70
C ASP A 531 9.76 -1.52 -23.82
N ILE A 532 9.26 -1.66 -22.58
CA ILE A 532 9.63 -2.73 -21.66
C ILE A 532 9.19 -4.08 -22.22
N LYS A 533 7.92 -4.22 -22.63
CA LYS A 533 7.38 -5.48 -23.17
C LYS A 533 8.11 -5.93 -24.43
N ARG A 534 8.31 -5.00 -25.39
CA ARG A 534 9.02 -5.29 -26.64
C ARG A 534 10.46 -5.70 -26.38
N TYR A 535 11.15 -5.02 -25.47
CA TYR A 535 12.52 -5.39 -25.15
C TYR A 535 12.61 -6.79 -24.52
N ALA A 536 11.81 -7.07 -23.49
CA ALA A 536 11.79 -8.38 -22.86
C ALA A 536 11.50 -9.50 -23.87
N ARG A 537 10.53 -9.29 -24.76
CA ARG A 537 10.22 -10.23 -25.84
C ARG A 537 11.37 -10.39 -26.83
N SER A 538 12.07 -9.30 -27.20
CA SER A 538 13.25 -9.37 -28.07
C SER A 538 14.40 -10.17 -27.45
N GLN A 539 14.46 -10.23 -26.12
CA GLN A 539 15.39 -11.06 -25.35
C GLN A 539 14.86 -12.49 -25.12
N GLY A 540 13.74 -12.86 -25.74
CA GLY A 540 13.12 -14.19 -25.57
C GLY A 540 12.50 -14.43 -24.19
N LYS A 541 12.30 -13.37 -23.39
CA LYS A 541 11.82 -13.46 -22.01
C LYS A 541 10.30 -13.46 -21.96
N ARG A 542 9.74 -14.16 -20.99
CA ARG A 542 8.30 -14.19 -20.76
C ARG A 542 7.84 -12.90 -20.09
N VAL A 543 6.80 -12.28 -20.63
CA VAL A 543 6.14 -11.11 -20.03
C VAL A 543 4.80 -11.52 -19.42
N TRP A 544 4.66 -11.27 -18.12
CA TRP A 544 3.42 -11.47 -17.36
C TRP A 544 2.69 -10.14 -17.12
N VAL A 545 1.36 -10.17 -17.11
CA VAL A 545 0.51 -9.04 -16.67
C VAL A 545 -0.41 -9.48 -15.54
N HIS A 546 -0.74 -8.56 -14.65
CA HIS A 546 -1.67 -8.83 -13.56
C HIS A 546 -3.13 -8.78 -14.03
N CYS A 547 -3.93 -9.69 -13.50
CA CYS A 547 -5.39 -9.65 -13.51
C CYS A 547 -5.87 -9.65 -12.06
N TYR A 548 -6.27 -8.49 -11.55
CA TYR A 548 -6.80 -8.35 -10.20
C TYR A 548 -8.21 -8.91 -10.10
N LEU A 549 -8.36 -9.96 -9.30
CA LEU A 549 -9.64 -10.66 -9.15
C LEU A 549 -10.58 -9.89 -8.22
N SER A 550 -10.01 -9.31 -7.16
CA SER A 550 -10.68 -8.56 -6.10
C SER A 550 -10.84 -7.07 -6.40
N GLN A 551 -9.83 -6.49 -7.03
CA GLN A 551 -9.76 -5.06 -7.35
C GLN A 551 -10.13 -4.86 -8.82
N GLY A 552 -10.97 -3.86 -9.09
CA GLY A 552 -11.30 -3.45 -10.44
C GLY A 552 -12.21 -4.40 -11.23
N ARG A 553 -12.44 -5.66 -10.82
CA ARG A 553 -13.21 -6.70 -11.56
C ARG A 553 -12.56 -7.14 -12.88
N GLU A 554 -11.22 -7.14 -12.94
CA GLU A 554 -10.43 -7.32 -14.19
C GLU A 554 -10.67 -8.65 -14.87
N LEU A 555 -11.19 -9.61 -14.13
CA LEU A 555 -11.53 -10.94 -14.58
C LEU A 555 -12.79 -10.94 -15.47
N ASN A 556 -12.66 -10.42 -16.69
CA ASN A 556 -13.76 -10.30 -17.64
C ASN A 556 -13.30 -10.49 -19.10
N ALA A 557 -14.25 -10.69 -20.01
CA ALA A 557 -13.95 -10.96 -21.42
C ALA A 557 -13.18 -9.83 -22.12
N GLN A 558 -13.43 -8.57 -21.75
CA GLN A 558 -12.74 -7.42 -22.35
C GLN A 558 -11.24 -7.44 -22.02
N PHE A 559 -10.88 -7.67 -20.75
CA PHE A 559 -9.50 -7.81 -20.32
C PHE A 559 -8.80 -8.95 -21.10
N PHE A 560 -9.37 -10.16 -21.07
CA PHE A 560 -8.79 -11.31 -21.76
C PHE A 560 -8.62 -11.06 -23.25
N ASN A 561 -9.67 -10.61 -23.96
CA ASN A 561 -9.58 -10.37 -25.40
C ASN A 561 -8.45 -9.39 -25.76
N ARG A 562 -8.22 -8.36 -24.93
CA ARG A 562 -7.13 -7.41 -25.16
C ARG A 562 -5.76 -8.02 -24.85
N VAL A 563 -5.61 -8.78 -23.76
CA VAL A 563 -4.34 -9.48 -23.46
C VAL A 563 -4.02 -10.54 -24.51
N GLU A 564 -5.02 -11.28 -24.99
CA GLU A 564 -4.87 -12.25 -26.09
C GLU A 564 -4.34 -11.58 -27.36
N SER A 565 -4.84 -10.36 -27.66
CA SER A 565 -4.39 -9.58 -28.82
C SER A 565 -3.01 -8.94 -28.65
N ASP A 566 -2.49 -8.85 -27.43
CA ASP A 566 -1.16 -8.29 -27.17
C ASP A 566 -0.09 -9.36 -27.41
N GLU A 567 0.57 -9.28 -28.55
CA GLU A 567 1.66 -10.19 -28.91
C GLU A 567 2.88 -10.08 -27.98
N ASN A 568 3.03 -8.99 -27.23
CA ASN A 568 4.16 -8.75 -26.33
C ASN A 568 3.92 -9.28 -24.91
N VAL A 569 2.76 -9.87 -24.65
CA VAL A 569 2.45 -10.56 -23.39
C VAL A 569 2.41 -12.06 -23.62
N ASN A 570 2.94 -12.81 -22.66
CA ASN A 570 3.01 -14.27 -22.72
C ASN A 570 2.27 -14.96 -21.57
N GLY A 571 1.88 -14.23 -20.53
CA GLY A 571 1.13 -14.81 -19.43
C GLY A 571 0.33 -13.83 -18.61
N ILE A 572 -0.60 -14.38 -17.83
CA ILE A 572 -1.54 -13.68 -16.96
C ILE A 572 -1.37 -14.22 -15.55
N LEU A 573 -1.17 -13.32 -14.59
CA LEU A 573 -1.17 -13.62 -13.16
C LEU A 573 -2.54 -13.27 -12.57
N LEU A 574 -3.27 -14.28 -12.12
CA LEU A 574 -4.55 -14.10 -11.42
C LEU A 574 -4.24 -13.68 -9.98
N TYR A 575 -4.28 -12.38 -9.69
CA TYR A 575 -3.78 -11.80 -8.46
C TYR A 575 -4.84 -11.76 -7.35
N GLU A 576 -4.41 -12.01 -6.09
CA GLU A 576 -5.26 -12.12 -4.90
C GLU A 576 -6.24 -13.31 -4.93
N VAL A 577 -5.73 -14.50 -5.26
CA VAL A 577 -6.47 -15.76 -5.06
C VAL A 577 -6.52 -16.08 -3.55
N SER A 578 -7.71 -16.32 -2.98
CA SER A 578 -7.91 -16.52 -1.53
C SER A 578 -8.95 -17.58 -1.15
N HIS A 579 -8.59 -18.64 -0.42
CA HIS A 579 -9.53 -19.69 -0.03
C HIS A 579 -10.38 -19.32 1.21
N ALA A 580 -11.57 -18.71 1.02
CA ALA A 580 -12.45 -18.26 2.12
C ALA A 580 -13.76 -19.06 2.18
N GLU A 581 -14.23 -19.40 3.38
CA GLU A 581 -15.34 -20.35 3.58
C GLU A 581 -16.73 -19.70 3.54
N ARG A 582 -16.91 -18.45 3.99
CA ARG A 582 -18.26 -17.88 4.24
C ARG A 582 -18.67 -16.77 3.27
N GLY A 583 -18.09 -16.71 2.07
CA GLY A 583 -18.27 -15.55 1.20
C GLY A 583 -17.67 -14.29 1.81
N ASP A 584 -16.76 -14.46 2.77
CA ASP A 584 -16.08 -13.38 3.45
C ASP A 584 -15.40 -12.48 2.43
N VAL A 585 -15.56 -11.18 2.62
CA VAL A 585 -14.78 -10.17 1.94
C VAL A 585 -13.35 -10.37 2.44
N ASN A 586 -12.50 -11.08 1.69
CA ASN A 586 -11.05 -11.07 1.87
C ASN A 586 -10.64 -9.61 2.06
N PHE A 587 -10.27 -9.15 3.26
CA PHE A 587 -9.96 -7.73 3.46
C PHE A 587 -8.58 -7.38 2.88
N GLY A 588 -8.41 -7.54 1.56
CA GLY A 588 -7.17 -7.26 0.84
C GLY A 588 -6.63 -5.87 1.20
N LEU A 589 -5.34 -5.66 0.93
CA LEU A 589 -4.61 -4.46 1.37
C LEU A 589 -5.13 -3.13 0.77
N ILE A 590 -6.07 -3.19 -0.17
CA ILE A 590 -6.64 -2.10 -0.98
C ILE A 590 -8.15 -2.37 -1.10
N GLU A 591 -8.97 -1.30 -1.11
CA GLU A 591 -10.43 -1.33 -1.23
C GLU A 591 -10.93 -2.33 -2.29
N GLN A 592 -11.98 -3.08 -1.94
CA GLN A 592 -12.53 -4.13 -2.79
C GLN A 592 -13.93 -3.81 -3.26
N CYS A 593 -14.20 -4.12 -4.53
CA CYS A 593 -15.49 -3.87 -5.17
C CYS A 593 -16.30 -5.16 -5.36
N GLY A 594 -16.45 -5.97 -4.30
CA GLY A 594 -17.34 -7.14 -4.29
C GLY A 594 -16.84 -8.34 -3.47
N PRO A 595 -17.60 -9.46 -3.47
CA PRO A 595 -17.19 -10.70 -2.81
C PRO A 595 -15.98 -11.32 -3.52
N VAL A 596 -14.96 -11.68 -2.72
CA VAL A 596 -13.59 -11.98 -3.16
C VAL A 596 -13.09 -13.34 -2.70
N GLY A 597 -13.85 -14.03 -1.85
CA GLY A 597 -13.48 -15.34 -1.33
C GLY A 597 -13.66 -16.48 -2.34
N PHE A 598 -12.70 -17.38 -2.48
CA PHE A 598 -12.84 -18.62 -3.24
C PHE A 598 -13.56 -19.65 -2.38
N HIS A 599 -14.89 -19.66 -2.48
CA HIS A 599 -15.81 -20.68 -2.00
C HIS A 599 -16.36 -21.44 -3.23
N GLN A 600 -17.10 -22.55 -3.06
CA GLN A 600 -17.75 -23.28 -4.18
C GLN A 600 -18.43 -22.37 -5.24
N PRO A 601 -19.06 -21.23 -4.89
CA PRO A 601 -19.54 -20.22 -5.85
C PRO A 601 -18.48 -19.56 -6.75
N ASN A 602 -17.26 -19.33 -6.27
CA ASN A 602 -16.18 -18.69 -7.04
C ASN A 602 -15.27 -19.68 -7.77
N GLU A 603 -15.23 -20.95 -7.33
CA GLU A 603 -14.74 -22.06 -8.15
C GLU A 603 -15.50 -22.11 -9.49
N ARG A 604 -16.83 -21.89 -9.46
CA ARG A 604 -17.64 -21.80 -10.68
C ARG A 604 -17.21 -20.63 -11.57
N ILE A 605 -16.88 -19.47 -11.00
CA ILE A 605 -16.37 -18.31 -11.74
C ILE A 605 -15.05 -18.68 -12.40
N LEU A 606 -14.07 -19.19 -11.64
CA LEU A 606 -12.79 -19.67 -12.20
C LEU A 606 -13.01 -20.73 -13.27
N ARG A 607 -13.82 -21.77 -13.03
CA ARG A 607 -14.12 -22.80 -14.04
C ARG A 607 -14.78 -22.20 -15.28
N THR A 608 -15.65 -21.20 -15.11
CA THR A 608 -16.28 -20.48 -16.21
C THR A 608 -15.26 -19.68 -17.01
N ILE A 609 -14.35 -18.98 -16.34
CA ILE A 609 -13.28 -18.21 -16.99
C ILE A 609 -12.29 -19.14 -17.66
N MET A 610 -11.88 -20.21 -16.98
CA MET A 610 -11.05 -21.26 -17.54
C MET A 610 -11.71 -21.78 -18.81
N LYS A 611 -13.01 -22.11 -18.77
CA LYS A 611 -13.78 -22.52 -19.96
C LYS A 611 -13.81 -21.44 -21.06
N GLN A 612 -14.05 -20.17 -20.71
CA GLN A 612 -14.05 -19.04 -21.66
C GLN A 612 -12.68 -18.86 -22.33
N CYS A 613 -11.61 -19.03 -21.57
CA CYS A 613 -10.22 -18.99 -22.02
C CYS A 613 -9.80 -20.27 -22.77
N GLY A 614 -10.71 -21.23 -22.98
CA GLY A 614 -10.45 -22.47 -23.72
C GLY A 614 -9.88 -23.62 -22.89
N PHE A 615 -9.76 -23.49 -21.57
CA PHE A 615 -9.22 -24.52 -20.67
C PHE A 615 -10.14 -25.72 -20.40
N GLY A 616 -11.29 -25.82 -21.10
CA GLY A 616 -12.43 -26.63 -20.68
C GLY A 616 -12.72 -27.94 -21.43
N GLU A 617 -12.01 -28.30 -22.50
CA GLU A 617 -12.36 -29.54 -23.25
C GLU A 617 -11.75 -30.84 -22.68
N LEU A 618 -10.94 -30.79 -21.62
CA LEU A 618 -10.25 -31.96 -21.08
C LEU A 618 -10.44 -32.12 -19.56
N ALA A 619 -11.63 -32.56 -19.12
CA ALA A 619 -11.81 -33.19 -17.80
C ALA A 619 -13.13 -33.99 -17.63
N GLY A 620 -13.88 -34.28 -18.71
CA GLY A 620 -15.21 -34.89 -18.58
C GLY A 620 -15.27 -36.38 -18.19
N LYS A 621 -14.14 -37.09 -18.05
CA LYS A 621 -14.17 -38.56 -17.84
C LYS A 621 -13.28 -39.12 -16.73
N ALA A 622 -12.30 -38.38 -16.21
CA ALA A 622 -11.36 -38.91 -15.20
C ALA A 622 -11.79 -38.60 -13.75
N GLY A 623 -12.27 -37.37 -13.47
CA GLY A 623 -12.56 -36.93 -12.09
C GLY A 623 -13.83 -37.51 -11.46
N ALA A 624 -14.77 -38.02 -12.26
CA ALA A 624 -16.01 -38.61 -11.72
C ALA A 624 -15.78 -39.97 -11.05
N ARG A 625 -14.70 -40.70 -11.37
CA ARG A 625 -14.40 -42.01 -10.79
C ARG A 625 -13.70 -41.96 -9.43
N GLU A 626 -12.85 -40.96 -9.18
CA GLU A 626 -12.12 -40.88 -7.90
C GLU A 626 -12.98 -40.35 -6.73
N ILE A 627 -13.94 -39.47 -7.00
CA ILE A 627 -14.86 -38.95 -5.97
C ILE A 627 -15.92 -40.01 -5.58
N GLU A 628 -16.25 -40.94 -6.49
CA GLU A 628 -17.17 -42.05 -6.18
C GLU A 628 -16.49 -43.17 -5.35
N ILE A 629 -15.17 -43.34 -5.48
CA ILE A 629 -14.40 -44.34 -4.73
C ILE A 629 -14.21 -43.94 -3.26
N GLN A 630 -14.15 -42.64 -2.94
CA GLN A 630 -14.08 -42.19 -1.54
C GLN A 630 -15.44 -42.18 -0.82
N ARG A 631 -16.57 -42.18 -1.54
CA ARG A 631 -17.92 -42.26 -0.95
C ARG A 631 -18.41 -43.68 -0.69
N LYS A 632 -17.84 -44.69 -1.36
CA LYS A 632 -18.16 -46.10 -1.11
C LYS A 632 -17.14 -46.68 -0.13
N GLY A 633 -17.35 -46.37 1.15
CA GLY A 633 -16.69 -47.05 2.26
C GLY A 633 -16.87 -48.56 2.13
N VAL A 634 -15.80 -49.25 1.77
CA VAL A 634 -15.69 -50.70 1.94
C VAL A 634 -15.35 -50.93 3.41
N SER A 635 -16.40 -51.15 4.20
CA SER A 635 -16.32 -51.94 5.43
C SER A 635 -16.13 -53.39 5.01
N VAL A 636 -14.96 -53.96 5.27
CA VAL A 636 -14.80 -55.41 5.42
C VAL A 636 -14.00 -55.64 6.70
N LEU A 637 -14.57 -56.53 7.53
CA LEU A 637 -13.99 -57.14 8.73
C LEU A 637 -12.53 -57.57 8.56
#